data_AF-A0A7X7MJG9-F1
#
_entry.id   AF-A0A7X7MJG9-F1
#
_cell.length_a   1.000
_cell.length_b   1.000
_cell.length_c   1.000
_cell.angle_alpha   90.00
_cell.angle_beta   90.00
_cell.angle_gamma   90.00
#
_symmetry.space_group_name_H-M   'P 1'
#
loop_
_entity.id
_entity.type
_entity.pdbx_description
1 polymer ?
#
loop_
_entity_poly.entity_id
_entity_poly.type
_entity_poly.pdbx_seq_one_letter_code
_entity_poly.pdbx_strand_id
1 'polypeptide(L)'
;GPVRATVKISGWFTAADGSRAYQYIIRLTAWQGLPQLKAQITFVATEEVETNFLRGLELRLQRRGGSAGTGTITRELSGDGALSLAVYGSPRFYHLVSYRERKAPVGTISWHQGGAWQTLSSSENIPGYFQSGRLTAAVKDFARLFPKEFSADAAGLSFHLWPERSGMVLDLRRRAGQRPEYLDYKNPAGGMGVARTHDLYLSWDVAAPDKFAQAVNTVHHPVISPQYYRNTGAAGEFLVRSDEHFPRLEAAVAFYFKYLHQQCREGRYEGMMDWGDIPLMPHGQQDHTGASHPESSPFRGYTGWNNNDFGLAHGYWLQYLRSADPVILADAICTTWHVIDVDTVHYMPGHPEMVGLGRRHDQQHWGSGISYGYAIDSALYMYLLCGEQRSLEVLRETAGSSFFYGRYITARLWEVTGEAAYRQKAEQDLQRDIDLSKEYPFSHNDFRVNSFDSPGYIFYDQILPNDLLRQGAIKAAEVLHQRYTSPFLPKGYPPYGVLFLAHKYAPTDRNTETLQRVLLQLRRNVPADPAVLQIDPAAPMAEYDRINREQTQFTNTSVFSLKFATALPYCLERLRLAGVREDECLNYQYDWVEPESFTEILATANITPNAFPQWRNGWTVKVSQVSFADWYAGGTFSTRGHILWRKAVQRYKLYEDGRLLGPVSFAHRLIQANGTFGWSHRGGNILFSVPDNSNPAENKREYRLVYTSAADWRWQDQPSFEEALPADKIYPYPDLRKVSGEWCCSLEHPSPDPVCVYPEPPELQKLYQESLQRHKFSEDATPLPEWRREQNLIIFKTSDGSDPRQNGRCYRLQYTAAQQ
;
A
#
# COMPACT_ATOMS: atom_id res chain seq x y z
N GLY A 1 37.86 -8.05 16.61
CA GLY A 1 38.80 -6.95 16.89
C GLY A 1 38.98 -6.80 18.40
N PRO A 2 39.76 -5.81 18.87
CA PRO A 2 40.12 -5.68 20.28
C PRO A 2 38.96 -5.33 21.22
N VAL A 3 37.97 -4.55 20.75
CA VAL A 3 36.82 -4.10 21.57
C VAL A 3 35.61 -5.04 21.45
N ARG A 4 35.44 -5.68 20.29
CA ARG A 4 34.34 -6.59 19.97
C ARG A 4 34.86 -7.74 19.10
N ALA A 5 34.49 -8.96 19.44
CA ALA A 5 34.76 -10.15 18.65
C ALA A 5 33.45 -10.90 18.37
N THR A 6 33.26 -11.28 17.11
CA THR A 6 32.10 -12.08 16.67
C THR A 6 32.62 -13.33 15.97
N VAL A 7 32.13 -14.50 16.39
CA VAL A 7 32.38 -15.79 15.74
C VAL A 7 31.09 -16.21 15.05
N LYS A 8 31.14 -16.40 13.73
CA LYS A 8 30.04 -16.98 12.95
C LYS A 8 30.23 -18.49 12.86
N ILE A 9 29.18 -19.22 13.21
CA ILE A 9 29.06 -20.68 13.08
C ILE A 9 27.85 -20.91 12.18
N SER A 10 28.00 -21.68 11.10
CA SER A 10 26.89 -21.99 10.20
C SER A 10 26.96 -23.41 9.71
N GLY A 11 25.80 -24.01 9.46
CA GLY A 11 25.71 -25.39 9.02
C GLY A 11 24.27 -25.81 8.77
N TRP A 12 24.06 -27.13 8.75
CA TRP A 12 22.77 -27.75 8.53
C TRP A 12 22.35 -28.55 9.75
N PHE A 13 21.07 -28.53 10.09
CA PHE A 13 20.49 -29.55 10.95
C PHE A 13 20.53 -30.87 10.19
N THR A 14 21.29 -31.82 10.72
CA THR A 14 21.58 -33.10 10.06
C THR A 14 21.05 -34.23 10.94
N ALA A 15 20.22 -35.09 10.39
CA ALA A 15 19.72 -36.27 11.08
C ALA A 15 20.79 -37.38 11.14
N ALA A 16 20.53 -38.44 11.92
CA ALA A 16 21.47 -39.55 12.10
C ALA A 16 21.77 -40.30 10.78
N ASP A 17 20.87 -40.25 9.81
CA ASP A 17 21.03 -40.84 8.47
C ASP A 17 21.77 -39.92 7.47
N GLY A 18 22.16 -38.71 7.90
CA GLY A 18 22.87 -37.73 7.08
C GLY A 18 21.95 -36.78 6.28
N SER A 19 20.62 -36.96 6.34
CA SER A 19 19.67 -36.03 5.72
C SER A 19 19.73 -34.64 6.39
N ARG A 20 19.44 -33.59 5.62
CA ARG A 20 19.53 -32.19 6.04
C ARG A 20 18.15 -31.55 5.93
N ALA A 21 17.73 -30.78 6.94
CA ALA A 21 16.38 -30.20 6.98
C ALA A 21 16.34 -28.66 6.95
N TYR A 22 17.18 -28.01 7.75
CA TYR A 22 17.23 -26.54 7.89
C TYR A 22 18.69 -26.09 7.90
N GLN A 23 18.94 -24.85 7.49
CA GLN A 23 20.23 -24.22 7.76
C GLN A 23 20.17 -23.43 9.07
N TYR A 24 21.29 -23.34 9.77
CA TYR A 24 21.47 -22.45 10.90
C TYR A 24 22.67 -21.52 10.70
N ILE A 25 22.55 -20.33 11.29
CA ILE A 25 23.64 -19.38 11.45
C ILE A 25 23.60 -18.88 12.90
N ILE A 26 24.69 -19.07 13.64
CA ILE A 26 24.85 -18.57 15.00
C ILE A 26 26.02 -17.60 15.02
N ARG A 27 25.79 -16.37 15.46
CA ARG A 27 26.86 -15.40 15.75
C ARG A 27 26.99 -15.22 17.25
N LEU A 28 28.14 -15.61 17.78
CA LEU A 28 28.53 -15.38 19.16
C LEU A 28 29.35 -14.10 19.22
N THR A 29 28.82 -13.05 19.86
CA THR A 29 29.47 -11.75 20.01
C THR A 29 29.80 -11.48 21.47
N ALA A 30 31.07 -11.20 21.73
CA ALA A 30 31.59 -10.79 23.02
C ALA A 30 32.25 -9.41 22.91
N TRP A 31 32.27 -8.68 24.03
CA TRP A 31 32.82 -7.34 24.13
C TRP A 31 33.88 -7.27 25.24
N GLN A 32 34.87 -6.41 25.04
CA GLN A 32 35.94 -6.21 26.01
C GLN A 32 35.38 -5.71 27.35
N GLY A 33 35.78 -6.35 28.46
CA GLY A 33 35.42 -5.92 29.81
C GLY A 33 33.97 -6.18 30.23
N LEU A 34 33.18 -6.82 29.38
CA LEU A 34 31.76 -7.08 29.62
C LEU A 34 31.51 -8.59 29.89
N PRO A 35 30.72 -8.94 30.93
CA PRO A 35 30.35 -10.33 31.21
C PRO A 35 29.22 -10.84 30.30
N GLN A 36 28.83 -10.09 29.27
CA GLN A 36 27.75 -10.46 28.36
C GLN A 36 28.27 -11.18 27.11
N LEU A 37 27.52 -12.19 26.67
CA LEU A 37 27.66 -12.86 25.38
C LEU A 37 26.32 -12.77 24.64
N LYS A 38 26.32 -12.22 23.42
CA LYS A 38 25.15 -12.25 22.52
C LYS A 38 25.27 -13.43 21.58
N ALA A 39 24.28 -14.31 21.60
CA ALA A 39 24.07 -15.36 20.62
C ALA A 39 22.91 -14.95 19.68
N GLN A 40 23.25 -14.52 18.47
CA GLN A 40 22.28 -14.26 17.42
C GLN A 40 22.09 -15.55 16.61
N ILE A 41 20.88 -16.10 16.62
CA ILE A 41 20.56 -17.43 16.07
C ILE A 41 19.55 -17.25 14.94
N THR A 42 19.96 -17.58 13.73
CA THR A 42 19.10 -17.58 12.53
C THR A 42 18.87 -19.03 12.10
N PHE A 43 17.63 -19.37 11.76
CA PHE A 43 17.33 -20.56 10.97
C PHE A 43 16.79 -20.16 9.59
N VAL A 44 17.03 -20.98 8.58
CA VAL A 44 16.48 -20.82 7.22
C VAL A 44 15.72 -22.08 6.85
N ALA A 45 14.47 -21.93 6.43
CA ALA A 45 13.62 -23.01 5.96
C ALA A 45 14.09 -23.51 4.59
N THR A 46 14.55 -24.76 4.55
CA THR A 46 15.07 -25.37 3.32
C THR A 46 14.32 -26.62 2.87
N GLU A 47 13.32 -27.06 3.64
CA GLU A 47 12.50 -28.22 3.32
C GLU A 47 11.33 -27.91 2.38
N GLU A 48 10.87 -28.97 1.70
CA GLU A 48 9.59 -28.99 1.00
C GLU A 48 8.43 -28.74 1.98
N VAL A 49 7.73 -27.63 1.77
CA VAL A 49 6.72 -27.11 2.71
C VAL A 49 5.44 -27.95 2.78
N GLU A 50 5.15 -28.76 1.75
CA GLU A 50 3.94 -29.59 1.71
C GLU A 50 4.04 -30.85 2.57
N THR A 51 5.26 -31.32 2.85
CA THR A 51 5.50 -32.60 3.52
C THR A 51 6.20 -32.46 4.86
N ASN A 52 6.93 -31.36 5.10
CA ASN A 52 7.76 -31.18 6.29
C ASN A 52 7.29 -30.02 7.17
N PHE A 53 7.12 -30.29 8.46
CA PHE A 53 6.65 -29.31 9.44
C PHE A 53 7.59 -29.26 10.65
N LEU A 54 8.13 -28.09 10.97
CA LEU A 54 8.98 -27.92 12.14
C LEU A 54 8.13 -27.99 13.42
N ARG A 55 8.46 -28.95 14.29
CA ARG A 55 7.80 -29.15 15.59
C ARG A 55 8.59 -28.62 16.78
N GLY A 56 9.91 -28.58 16.65
CA GLY A 56 10.81 -28.20 17.73
C GLY A 56 12.11 -27.63 17.18
N LEU A 57 12.59 -26.53 17.78
CA LEU A 57 13.88 -25.93 17.49
C LEU A 57 14.49 -25.41 18.79
N GLU A 58 15.61 -26.00 19.20
CA GLU A 58 16.21 -25.79 20.52
C GLU A 58 17.71 -25.48 20.41
N LEU A 59 18.16 -24.51 21.20
CA LEU A 59 19.57 -24.34 21.59
C LEU A 59 19.75 -24.80 23.04
N ARG A 60 20.50 -25.88 23.24
CA ARG A 60 20.81 -26.41 24.58
C ARG A 60 22.21 -26.01 25.05
N LEU A 61 22.27 -25.33 26.18
CA LEU A 61 23.50 -24.97 26.89
C LEU A 61 23.75 -25.97 28.01
N GLN A 62 24.77 -26.81 27.83
CA GLN A 62 25.19 -27.73 28.87
C GLN A 62 25.84 -26.96 30.03
N ARG A 63 25.39 -27.23 31.25
CA ARG A 63 25.99 -26.69 32.47
C ARG A 63 25.85 -27.68 33.62
N ARG A 64 26.64 -27.51 34.67
CA ARG A 64 26.44 -28.26 35.92
C ARG A 64 25.27 -27.69 36.72
N GLY A 65 24.55 -28.56 37.41
CA GLY A 65 23.28 -28.31 38.11
C GLY A 65 23.29 -27.16 39.13
N GLY A 66 22.12 -26.88 39.70
CA GLY A 66 21.85 -25.76 40.62
C GLY A 66 20.39 -25.34 40.51
N SER A 67 20.05 -24.16 41.00
CA SER A 67 18.69 -23.64 40.88
C SER A 67 18.35 -23.13 39.46
N ALA A 68 17.07 -23.03 39.16
CA ALA A 68 16.54 -22.30 38.02
C ALA A 68 15.40 -21.39 38.46
N GLY A 69 15.21 -20.25 37.78
CA GLY A 69 14.15 -19.32 38.14
C GLY A 69 13.85 -18.24 37.11
N THR A 70 12.74 -17.54 37.33
CA THR A 70 12.23 -16.44 36.47
C THR A 70 12.14 -15.11 37.23
N GLY A 71 12.89 -14.98 38.33
CA GLY A 71 12.76 -13.91 39.31
C GLY A 71 11.61 -14.14 40.30
N THR A 72 10.42 -14.46 39.80
CA THR A 72 9.22 -14.68 40.64
C THR A 72 9.20 -16.06 41.29
N ILE A 73 9.67 -17.09 40.57
CA ILE A 73 9.70 -18.48 41.04
C ILE A 73 11.10 -19.01 40.83
N THR A 74 11.65 -19.66 41.87
CA THR A 74 12.93 -20.36 41.81
C THR A 74 12.78 -21.77 42.37
N ARG A 75 13.43 -22.74 41.74
CA ARG A 75 13.44 -24.16 42.13
C ARG A 75 14.84 -24.73 42.06
N GLU A 76 15.16 -25.64 42.98
CA GLU A 76 16.37 -26.47 42.86
C GLU A 76 16.16 -27.56 41.81
N LEU A 77 17.16 -27.77 40.95
CA LEU A 77 17.11 -28.79 39.91
C LEU A 77 17.78 -30.07 40.42
N SER A 78 16.98 -31.12 40.63
CA SER A 78 17.44 -32.43 41.09
C SER A 78 16.59 -33.55 40.49
N GLY A 79 17.17 -34.73 40.28
CA GLY A 79 16.45 -35.86 39.71
C GLY A 79 15.91 -35.54 38.31
N ASP A 80 14.62 -35.82 38.08
CA ASP A 80 13.87 -35.47 36.86
C ASP A 80 13.23 -34.08 36.90
N GLY A 81 13.56 -33.28 37.92
CA GLY A 81 13.04 -31.93 38.13
C GLY A 81 13.45 -30.96 37.03
N ALA A 82 12.48 -30.30 36.39
CA ALA A 82 12.73 -29.24 35.41
C ALA A 82 11.77 -28.05 35.57
N LEU A 83 12.29 -26.83 35.45
CA LEU A 83 11.50 -25.60 35.45
C LEU A 83 11.40 -25.04 34.04
N SER A 84 10.25 -24.50 33.67
CA SER A 84 9.99 -23.90 32.35
C SER A 84 9.29 -22.55 32.45
N LEU A 85 9.66 -21.61 31.58
CA LEU A 85 8.93 -20.39 31.26
C LEU A 85 8.56 -20.45 29.77
N ALA A 86 7.27 -20.54 29.47
CA ALA A 86 6.77 -20.70 28.11
C ALA A 86 5.75 -19.62 27.75
N VAL A 87 5.80 -19.15 26.50
CA VAL A 87 4.77 -18.33 25.87
C VAL A 87 4.46 -18.98 24.53
N TYR A 88 3.31 -19.64 24.40
CA TYR A 88 2.98 -20.35 23.16
C TYR A 88 2.15 -19.51 22.18
N GLY A 89 1.45 -18.47 22.64
CA GLY A 89 0.92 -17.43 21.77
C GLY A 89 -0.43 -16.86 22.13
N SER A 90 -0.95 -16.02 21.23
CA SER A 90 -2.29 -15.42 21.23
C SER A 90 -3.20 -16.16 20.24
N PRO A 91 -4.55 -16.18 20.42
CA PRO A 91 -5.45 -16.76 19.42
C PRO A 91 -5.20 -16.22 17.99
N ARG A 92 -5.43 -17.08 16.99
CA ARG A 92 -5.15 -16.88 15.55
C ARG A 92 -5.44 -15.45 15.06
N PHE A 93 -4.62 -14.95 14.13
CA PHE A 93 -4.97 -13.78 13.34
C PHE A 93 -6.18 -14.10 12.45
N TYR A 94 -7.30 -13.43 12.71
CA TYR A 94 -8.48 -13.51 11.85
C TYR A 94 -8.69 -12.20 11.11
N HIS A 95 -9.23 -12.33 9.90
CA HIS A 95 -9.68 -11.24 9.06
C HIS A 95 -10.72 -10.38 9.78
N LEU A 96 -10.50 -9.06 9.82
CA LEU A 96 -11.44 -8.06 10.34
C LEU A 96 -11.80 -8.18 11.85
N VAL A 97 -10.90 -8.71 12.68
CA VAL A 97 -11.07 -8.70 14.15
C VAL A 97 -10.70 -7.36 14.75
N SER A 98 -11.62 -6.76 15.52
CA SER A 98 -11.38 -5.51 16.24
C SER A 98 -10.10 -5.57 17.09
N TYR A 99 -9.32 -4.49 17.09
CA TYR A 99 -8.15 -4.38 17.98
C TYR A 99 -8.53 -4.55 19.47
N ARG A 100 -9.79 -4.27 19.86
CA ARG A 100 -10.27 -4.45 21.24
C ARG A 100 -10.43 -5.90 21.67
N GLU A 101 -10.61 -6.80 20.70
CA GLU A 101 -10.76 -8.24 20.95
C GLU A 101 -9.39 -8.94 20.99
N ARG A 102 -8.31 -8.22 20.67
CA ARG A 102 -6.94 -8.76 20.65
C ARG A 102 -6.40 -8.91 22.07
N LYS A 103 -6.05 -10.14 22.42
CA LYS A 103 -5.49 -10.49 23.73
C LYS A 103 -3.97 -10.47 23.70
N ALA A 104 -3.38 -10.01 24.81
CA ALA A 104 -1.94 -10.12 25.02
C ALA A 104 -1.53 -11.61 25.13
N PRO A 105 -0.30 -11.96 24.72
CA PRO A 105 0.22 -13.29 24.99
C PRO A 105 0.34 -13.53 26.50
N VAL A 106 0.05 -14.76 26.94
CA VAL A 106 0.17 -15.17 28.35
C VAL A 106 1.37 -16.10 28.51
N GLY A 107 2.27 -15.76 29.42
CA GLY A 107 3.37 -16.63 29.83
C GLY A 107 2.93 -17.59 30.93
N THR A 108 3.46 -18.81 30.90
CA THR A 108 3.23 -19.86 31.87
C THR A 108 4.55 -20.33 32.46
N ILE A 109 4.62 -20.41 33.79
CA ILE A 109 5.72 -21.04 34.51
C ILE A 109 5.26 -22.43 34.94
N SER A 110 6.00 -23.47 34.57
CA SER A 110 5.66 -24.86 34.87
C SER A 110 6.82 -25.62 35.50
N TRP A 111 6.50 -26.58 36.36
CA TRP A 111 7.46 -27.51 36.98
C TRP A 111 7.18 -28.94 36.54
N HIS A 112 8.22 -29.65 36.11
CA HIS A 112 8.19 -31.06 35.82
C HIS A 112 8.75 -31.85 37.00
N GLN A 113 8.02 -32.87 37.45
CA GLN A 113 8.50 -33.87 38.40
C GLN A 113 7.60 -35.11 38.37
N GLY A 114 8.17 -36.29 38.49
CA GLY A 114 7.41 -37.55 38.47
C GLY A 114 6.78 -37.84 37.11
N GLY A 115 7.42 -37.40 36.02
CA GLY A 115 6.95 -37.61 34.64
C GLY A 115 5.79 -36.72 34.19
N ALA A 116 5.42 -35.67 34.94
CA ALA A 116 4.33 -34.76 34.58
C ALA A 116 4.71 -33.28 34.78
N TRP A 117 4.13 -32.41 33.95
CA TRP A 117 4.24 -30.96 34.08
C TRP A 117 3.06 -30.38 34.86
N GLN A 118 3.34 -29.55 35.86
CA GLN A 118 2.36 -28.78 36.61
C GLN A 118 2.57 -27.28 36.38
N THR A 119 1.51 -26.56 36.03
CA THR A 119 1.53 -25.09 35.98
C THR A 119 1.61 -24.51 37.39
N LEU A 120 2.60 -23.64 37.61
CA LEU A 120 2.80 -22.91 38.86
C LEU A 120 2.21 -21.49 38.80
N SER A 121 2.28 -20.84 37.65
CA SER A 121 1.80 -19.47 37.44
C SER A 121 1.51 -19.19 35.97
N SER A 122 0.57 -18.29 35.70
CA SER A 122 0.29 -17.74 34.38
C SER A 122 0.08 -16.23 34.48
N SER A 123 0.70 -15.44 33.60
CA SER A 123 0.64 -13.98 33.63
C SER A 123 0.87 -13.36 32.25
N GLU A 124 0.27 -12.20 32.00
CA GLU A 124 0.60 -11.34 30.85
C GLU A 124 1.93 -10.59 31.07
N ASN A 125 2.39 -10.45 32.32
CA ASN A 125 3.71 -9.91 32.62
C ASN A 125 4.76 -11.02 32.47
N ILE A 126 5.38 -11.05 31.29
CA ILE A 126 6.34 -12.09 30.91
C ILE A 126 7.75 -11.53 31.13
N PRO A 127 8.57 -12.12 32.04
CA PRO A 127 9.89 -11.57 32.38
C PRO A 127 10.86 -11.49 31.20
N GLY A 128 10.75 -12.41 30.23
CA GLY A 128 11.63 -12.46 29.06
C GLY A 128 13.08 -12.89 29.36
N TYR A 129 13.36 -13.31 30.59
CA TYR A 129 14.62 -13.92 31.02
C TYR A 129 14.40 -15.19 31.84
N PHE A 130 15.49 -15.95 32.01
CA PHE A 130 15.54 -17.16 32.79
C PHE A 130 16.92 -17.29 33.47
N GLN A 131 16.93 -17.56 34.76
CA GLN A 131 18.13 -17.80 35.55
C GLN A 131 18.35 -19.30 35.75
N SER A 132 19.61 -19.70 35.70
CA SER A 132 20.05 -21.10 35.75
C SER A 132 21.40 -21.15 36.46
N GLY A 133 21.38 -21.32 37.78
CA GLY A 133 22.53 -21.09 38.65
C GLY A 133 23.01 -19.64 38.53
N ARG A 134 24.29 -19.45 38.18
CA ARG A 134 24.91 -18.12 37.99
C ARG A 134 24.61 -17.50 36.62
N LEU A 135 24.06 -18.26 35.67
CA LEU A 135 23.77 -17.79 34.33
C LEU A 135 22.37 -17.14 34.28
N THR A 136 22.28 -15.96 33.70
CA THR A 136 21.03 -15.30 33.31
C THR A 136 20.96 -15.22 31.80
N ALA A 137 19.91 -15.79 31.22
CA ALA A 137 19.59 -15.73 29.81
C ALA A 137 18.41 -14.80 29.59
N ALA A 138 18.51 -13.85 28.66
CA ALA A 138 17.41 -12.96 28.27
C ALA A 138 17.28 -12.93 26.75
N VAL A 139 16.05 -12.90 26.24
CA VAL A 139 15.79 -12.91 24.79
C VAL A 139 15.10 -11.62 24.40
N LYS A 140 15.62 -10.97 23.36
CA LYS A 140 14.98 -9.80 22.77
C LYS A 140 13.61 -10.20 22.20
N ASP A 141 12.59 -9.42 22.56
CA ASP A 141 11.20 -9.59 22.14
C ASP A 141 10.62 -10.99 22.46
N PHE A 142 11.05 -11.64 23.55
CA PHE A 142 10.65 -13.02 23.92
C PHE A 142 9.13 -13.25 23.86
N ALA A 143 8.34 -12.35 24.45
CA ALA A 143 6.88 -12.45 24.46
C ALA A 143 6.25 -12.16 23.09
N ARG A 144 6.86 -11.28 22.29
CA ARG A 144 6.35 -10.85 20.98
C ARG A 144 6.69 -11.83 19.87
N LEU A 145 7.74 -12.63 20.05
CA LEU A 145 8.18 -13.65 19.10
C LEU A 145 7.63 -15.04 19.42
N PHE A 146 6.50 -15.15 20.12
CA PHE A 146 5.93 -16.45 20.45
C PHE A 146 5.72 -17.34 19.20
N PRO A 147 5.76 -18.68 19.32
CA PRO A 147 6.00 -19.42 20.55
C PRO A 147 7.48 -19.41 20.98
N LYS A 148 7.73 -19.35 22.29
CA LYS A 148 9.07 -19.41 22.91
C LYS A 148 9.02 -20.13 24.25
N GLU A 149 10.10 -20.81 24.59
CA GLU A 149 10.26 -21.42 25.91
C GLU A 149 11.71 -21.35 26.38
N PHE A 150 11.89 -21.06 27.66
CA PHE A 150 13.08 -21.47 28.40
C PHE A 150 12.72 -22.69 29.25
N SER A 151 13.59 -23.68 29.27
CA SER A 151 13.51 -24.77 30.25
C SER A 151 14.88 -25.08 30.83
N ALA A 152 14.93 -25.49 32.09
CA ALA A 152 16.17 -25.97 32.68
C ALA A 152 15.92 -27.20 33.55
N ASP A 153 16.83 -28.15 33.43
CA ASP A 153 16.93 -29.37 34.22
C ASP A 153 18.32 -29.43 34.89
N ALA A 154 18.63 -30.53 35.58
CA ALA A 154 19.92 -30.70 36.25
C ALA A 154 21.13 -30.75 35.27
N ALA A 155 20.89 -31.02 33.98
CA ALA A 155 21.91 -31.20 32.95
C ALA A 155 22.11 -29.98 32.05
N GLY A 156 21.16 -29.04 31.99
CA GLY A 156 21.31 -27.87 31.11
C GLY A 156 20.18 -26.84 31.16
N LEU A 157 20.44 -25.73 30.50
CA LEU A 157 19.48 -24.69 30.14
C LEU A 157 19.17 -24.81 28.64
N SER A 158 17.90 -24.83 28.29
CA SER A 158 17.41 -24.92 26.93
C SER A 158 16.65 -23.65 26.57
N PHE A 159 17.01 -23.05 25.44
CA PHE A 159 16.24 -22.01 24.78
C PHE A 159 15.55 -22.61 23.55
N HIS A 160 14.23 -22.72 23.62
CA HIS A 160 13.39 -23.20 22.53
C HIS A 160 12.95 -22.03 21.68
N LEU A 161 13.53 -21.93 20.49
CA LEU A 161 13.12 -20.99 19.44
C LEU A 161 11.71 -21.34 18.95
N TRP A 162 11.40 -22.63 18.89
CA TRP A 162 10.07 -23.18 18.67
C TRP A 162 9.88 -24.38 19.61
N PRO A 163 9.05 -24.26 20.67
CA PRO A 163 8.89 -25.33 21.66
C PRO A 163 7.95 -26.43 21.19
N GLU A 164 8.41 -27.68 21.17
CA GLU A 164 7.58 -28.84 20.84
C GLU A 164 6.42 -29.03 21.83
N ARG A 165 6.62 -28.66 23.10
CA ARG A 165 5.59 -28.66 24.14
C ARG A 165 4.40 -27.74 23.85
N SER A 166 4.51 -26.83 22.88
CA SER A 166 3.36 -26.04 22.41
C SER A 166 2.29 -26.88 21.72
N GLY A 167 2.65 -28.07 21.22
CA GLY A 167 1.79 -28.90 20.37
C GLY A 167 1.52 -28.30 18.98
N MET A 168 2.15 -27.17 18.65
CA MET A 168 2.02 -26.49 17.36
C MET A 168 3.12 -26.89 16.40
N VAL A 169 2.84 -26.77 15.11
CA VAL A 169 3.83 -26.91 14.05
C VAL A 169 3.96 -25.60 13.29
N LEU A 170 5.17 -25.27 12.85
CA LEU A 170 5.37 -24.16 11.92
C LEU A 170 4.94 -24.63 10.53
N ASP A 171 3.77 -24.16 10.08
CA ASP A 171 3.20 -24.48 8.78
C ASP A 171 3.55 -23.38 7.78
N LEU A 172 4.49 -23.70 6.88
CA LEU A 172 4.96 -22.80 5.83
C LEU A 172 4.26 -23.03 4.49
N ARG A 173 3.20 -23.86 4.44
CA ARG A 173 2.44 -24.03 3.20
C ARG A 173 1.79 -22.72 2.80
N ARG A 174 1.54 -22.60 1.51
CA ARG A 174 0.68 -21.53 1.00
C ARG A 174 -0.76 -21.81 1.42
N ARG A 175 -1.49 -20.78 1.81
CA ARG A 175 -2.92 -20.83 2.11
C ARG A 175 -3.67 -21.49 0.94
N ALA A 176 -4.59 -22.40 1.25
CA ALA A 176 -5.43 -23.10 0.30
C ALA A 176 -6.91 -22.84 0.59
N GLY A 177 -7.77 -22.85 -0.44
CA GLY A 177 -9.23 -22.93 -0.26
C GLY A 177 -9.96 -21.63 0.09
N GLN A 178 -9.28 -20.48 0.19
CA GLN A 178 -9.96 -19.19 0.13
C GLN A 178 -10.16 -18.83 -1.35
N ARG A 179 -11.39 -18.48 -1.74
CA ARG A 179 -11.87 -18.28 -3.13
C ARG A 179 -10.81 -17.64 -4.05
N PRO A 180 -10.81 -17.93 -5.38
CA PRO A 180 -9.91 -17.26 -6.32
C PRO A 180 -10.06 -15.75 -6.17
N GLU A 181 -9.03 -15.09 -5.64
CA GLU A 181 -8.99 -13.64 -5.57
C GLU A 181 -8.57 -13.09 -6.92
N TYR A 182 -9.05 -11.89 -7.25
CA TYR A 182 -8.73 -11.20 -8.49
C TYR A 182 -7.21 -11.00 -8.71
N LEU A 183 -6.41 -11.05 -7.63
CA LEU A 183 -4.95 -10.94 -7.61
C LEU A 183 -4.28 -12.10 -6.87
N ASP A 184 -4.73 -13.35 -7.06
CA ASP A 184 -4.06 -14.52 -6.48
C ASP A 184 -2.81 -14.93 -7.27
N TYR A 185 -1.65 -14.37 -6.92
CA TYR A 185 -0.36 -14.77 -7.50
C TYR A 185 0.04 -16.16 -7.00
N LYS A 186 0.13 -17.14 -7.90
CA LYS A 186 0.50 -18.50 -7.55
C LYS A 186 1.97 -18.59 -7.13
N ASN A 187 2.22 -18.88 -5.85
CA ASN A 187 3.55 -19.24 -5.32
C ASN A 187 3.54 -20.68 -4.79
N PRO A 188 3.88 -21.69 -5.60
CA PRO A 188 3.87 -23.09 -5.15
C PRO A 188 4.96 -23.42 -4.12
N ALA A 189 5.99 -22.57 -3.96
CA ALA A 189 7.07 -22.80 -3.00
C ALA A 189 6.68 -22.47 -1.54
N GLY A 190 5.50 -21.89 -1.31
CA GLY A 190 5.07 -21.43 0.01
C GLY A 190 6.16 -20.59 0.69
N GLY A 191 6.40 -20.87 1.96
CA GLY A 191 7.41 -20.22 2.79
C GLY A 191 8.82 -20.80 2.69
N MET A 192 9.15 -21.61 1.67
CA MET A 192 10.53 -22.07 1.47
C MET A 192 11.47 -20.87 1.33
N GLY A 193 12.60 -20.92 2.03
CA GLY A 193 13.58 -19.84 2.09
C GLY A 193 13.26 -18.73 3.08
N VAL A 194 12.15 -18.78 3.82
CA VAL A 194 11.93 -17.91 5.00
C VAL A 194 13.05 -18.15 6.00
N ALA A 195 13.56 -17.08 6.60
CA ALA A 195 14.42 -17.13 7.76
C ALA A 195 13.77 -16.46 8.97
N ARG A 196 14.35 -16.69 10.15
CA ARG A 196 14.11 -15.85 11.32
C ARG A 196 15.32 -15.82 12.25
N THR A 197 15.70 -14.63 12.69
CA THR A 197 16.81 -14.37 13.60
C THR A 197 16.31 -14.02 15.00
N HIS A 198 16.88 -14.66 16.03
CA HIS A 198 16.61 -14.39 17.44
C HIS A 198 17.89 -13.96 18.16
N ASP A 199 17.80 -12.91 18.98
CA ASP A 199 18.90 -12.44 19.82
C ASP A 199 18.73 -12.94 21.26
N LEU A 200 19.60 -13.88 21.66
CA LEU A 200 19.76 -14.38 23.02
C LEU A 200 20.97 -13.71 23.68
N TYR A 201 20.77 -13.09 24.84
CA TYR A 201 21.84 -12.52 25.65
C TYR A 201 22.07 -13.39 26.89
N LEU A 202 23.33 -13.74 27.11
CA LEU A 202 23.80 -14.53 28.23
C LEU A 202 24.70 -13.65 29.10
N SER A 203 24.51 -13.67 30.41
CA SER A 203 25.39 -12.98 31.35
C SER A 203 25.46 -13.72 32.69
N TRP A 204 26.56 -13.55 33.41
CA TRP A 204 26.82 -14.23 34.68
C TRP A 204 26.64 -13.28 35.86
N ASP A 205 26.11 -13.81 36.96
CA ASP A 205 25.99 -13.12 38.24
C ASP A 205 25.19 -11.81 38.18
N VAL A 206 24.15 -11.79 37.35
CA VAL A 206 23.26 -10.63 37.18
C VAL A 206 22.40 -10.44 38.43
N ALA A 207 22.69 -9.38 39.20
CA ALA A 207 21.94 -9.07 40.42
C ALA A 207 20.50 -8.61 40.17
N ALA A 208 20.24 -7.92 39.05
CA ALA A 208 18.93 -7.38 38.69
C ALA A 208 18.48 -7.89 37.31
N PRO A 209 18.01 -9.15 37.22
CA PRO A 209 17.73 -9.79 35.95
C PRO A 209 16.56 -9.14 35.18
N ASP A 210 15.57 -8.57 35.87
CA ASP A 210 14.48 -7.81 35.21
C ASP A 210 15.03 -6.59 34.45
N LYS A 211 15.96 -5.84 35.07
CA LYS A 211 16.60 -4.67 34.43
C LYS A 211 17.49 -5.09 33.26
N PHE A 212 18.15 -6.25 33.37
CA PHE A 212 18.92 -6.82 32.26
C PHE A 212 18.01 -7.17 31.07
N ALA A 213 16.88 -7.83 31.31
CA ALA A 213 15.90 -8.12 30.27
C ALA A 213 15.30 -6.86 29.65
N GLN A 214 15.03 -5.83 30.45
CA GLN A 214 14.58 -4.53 29.95
C GLN A 214 15.64 -3.88 29.03
N ALA A 215 16.91 -3.91 29.42
CA ALA A 215 18.00 -3.38 28.60
C ALA A 215 18.15 -4.14 27.27
N VAL A 216 17.99 -5.46 27.28
CA VAL A 216 17.99 -6.30 26.06
C VAL A 216 16.89 -5.89 25.07
N ASN A 217 15.74 -5.44 25.58
CA ASN A 217 14.61 -4.99 24.78
C ASN A 217 14.66 -3.49 24.39
N THR A 218 15.64 -2.75 24.91
CA THR A 218 15.78 -1.32 24.65
C THR A 218 16.79 -1.09 23.52
N VAL A 219 16.45 -0.22 22.57
CA VAL A 219 17.39 0.19 21.52
C VAL A 219 18.39 1.18 22.13
N HIS A 220 19.62 0.73 22.34
CA HIS A 220 20.73 1.56 22.81
C HIS A 220 21.55 2.08 21.63
N HIS A 221 21.08 3.16 20.99
CA HIS A 221 21.78 3.82 19.89
C HIS A 221 22.13 5.26 20.29
N PRO A 222 23.42 5.67 20.23
CA PRO A 222 23.80 7.07 20.43
C PRO A 222 23.08 7.96 19.42
N VAL A 223 22.22 8.85 19.89
CA VAL A 223 21.50 9.77 19.01
C VAL A 223 22.46 10.86 18.56
N ILE A 224 22.72 10.92 17.26
CA ILE A 224 23.48 12.00 16.62
C ILE A 224 22.48 13.00 16.03
N SER A 225 22.85 14.29 15.95
CA SER A 225 21.99 15.32 15.38
C SER A 225 21.58 14.99 13.93
N PRO A 226 20.32 15.21 13.53
CA PRO A 226 19.87 15.06 12.14
C PRO A 226 20.73 15.80 11.12
N GLN A 227 21.21 17.00 11.48
CA GLN A 227 22.08 17.80 10.62
C GLN A 227 23.41 17.10 10.30
N TYR A 228 23.98 16.38 11.27
CA TYR A 228 25.20 15.59 11.04
C TYR A 228 24.95 14.49 10.00
N TYR A 229 23.89 13.70 10.17
CA TYR A 229 23.53 12.64 9.22
C TYR A 229 23.38 13.21 7.80
N ARG A 230 22.62 14.31 7.67
CA ARG A 230 22.44 15.02 6.41
C ARG A 230 23.76 15.50 5.78
N ASN A 231 24.69 15.98 6.60
CA ASN A 231 25.98 16.51 6.13
C ASN A 231 26.95 15.41 5.66
N THR A 232 26.80 14.17 6.12
CA THR A 232 27.65 13.06 5.63
C THR A 232 27.40 12.72 4.17
N GLY A 233 26.20 13.02 3.67
CA GLY A 233 25.75 12.59 2.34
C GLY A 233 25.45 11.10 2.21
N ALA A 234 25.71 10.27 3.24
CA ALA A 234 25.60 8.81 3.16
C ALA A 234 24.16 8.28 2.95
N ALA A 235 23.16 9.14 3.10
CA ALA A 235 21.75 8.83 2.92
C ALA A 235 21.06 9.83 1.97
N GLY A 236 21.78 10.42 1.01
CA GLY A 236 21.20 11.40 0.10
C GLY A 236 21.09 12.82 0.67
N GLU A 237 20.71 13.77 -0.19
CA GLU A 237 20.42 15.16 0.18
C GLU A 237 18.94 15.32 0.55
N PHE A 238 18.56 14.90 1.76
CA PHE A 238 17.19 15.02 2.26
C PHE A 238 16.95 16.31 3.06
N LEU A 239 15.69 16.74 3.16
CA LEU A 239 15.30 17.82 4.06
C LEU A 239 15.34 17.29 5.50
N VAL A 240 16.10 17.91 6.40
CA VAL A 240 16.00 17.64 7.85
C VAL A 240 14.62 18.10 8.32
N ARG A 241 14.00 17.37 9.27
CA ARG A 241 12.68 17.73 9.80
C ARG A 241 12.67 19.22 10.18
N SER A 242 11.67 19.94 9.71
CA SER A 242 11.59 21.39 9.83
C SER A 242 10.17 21.83 10.14
N ASP A 243 9.99 22.67 11.17
CA ASP A 243 8.68 23.27 11.44
C ASP A 243 8.43 24.56 10.63
N GLU A 244 9.47 25.11 9.98
CA GLU A 244 9.39 26.33 9.15
C GLU A 244 9.03 26.01 7.68
N HIS A 245 9.78 25.09 7.08
CA HIS A 245 9.56 24.64 5.71
C HIS A 245 8.60 23.46 5.64
N PHE A 246 7.54 23.61 4.86
CA PHE A 246 6.51 22.58 4.63
C PHE A 246 5.80 22.05 5.90
N PRO A 247 5.30 22.95 6.78
CA PRO A 247 4.74 22.55 8.07
C PRO A 247 3.54 21.61 7.96
N ARG A 248 2.70 21.72 6.92
CA ARG A 248 1.53 20.84 6.75
C ARG A 248 1.95 19.43 6.38
N LEU A 249 2.91 19.29 5.47
CA LEU A 249 3.50 18.01 5.08
C LEU A 249 4.25 17.37 6.25
N GLU A 250 5.03 18.14 7.01
CA GLU A 250 5.77 17.63 8.18
C GLU A 250 4.83 17.15 9.29
N ALA A 251 3.72 17.85 9.53
CA ALA A 251 2.67 17.40 10.45
C ALA A 251 2.00 16.10 9.97
N ALA A 252 1.72 15.98 8.68
CA ALA A 252 1.16 14.76 8.08
C ALA A 252 2.12 13.57 8.23
N VAL A 253 3.39 13.73 7.85
CA VAL A 253 4.43 12.71 8.00
C VAL A 253 4.54 12.28 9.47
N ALA A 254 4.63 13.23 10.40
CA ALA A 254 4.74 12.93 11.83
C ALA A 254 3.51 12.16 12.36
N PHE A 255 2.30 12.57 11.97
CA PHE A 255 1.07 11.87 12.34
C PHE A 255 1.05 10.44 11.82
N TYR A 256 1.43 10.21 10.56
CA TYR A 256 1.40 8.87 9.97
C TYR A 256 2.33 7.89 10.67
N PHE A 257 3.57 8.28 10.98
CA PHE A 257 4.48 7.41 11.72
C PHE A 257 3.94 7.07 13.12
N LYS A 258 3.34 8.03 13.83
CA LYS A 258 2.64 7.77 15.09
C LYS A 258 1.45 6.83 14.91
N TYR A 259 0.69 7.00 13.82
CA TYR A 259 -0.46 6.16 13.51
C TYR A 259 -0.06 4.71 13.23
N LEU A 260 1.00 4.47 12.46
CA LEU A 260 1.51 3.13 12.19
C LEU A 260 2.03 2.47 13.47
N HIS A 261 2.80 3.20 14.29
CA HIS A 261 3.25 2.72 15.59
C HIS A 261 2.07 2.29 16.47
N GLN A 262 1.03 3.13 16.53
CA GLN A 262 -0.17 2.86 17.31
C GLN A 262 -0.97 1.66 16.77
N GLN A 263 -1.08 1.51 15.45
CA GLN A 263 -1.71 0.33 14.85
C GLN A 263 -0.97 -0.96 15.20
N CYS A 264 0.36 -0.97 15.14
CA CYS A 264 1.14 -2.13 15.57
C CYS A 264 0.91 -2.46 17.04
N ARG A 265 0.90 -1.45 17.93
CA ARG A 265 0.70 -1.63 19.37
C ARG A 265 -0.66 -2.23 19.70
N GLU A 266 -1.74 -1.67 19.16
CA GLU A 266 -3.11 -2.04 19.52
C GLU A 266 -3.60 -3.25 18.71
N GLY A 267 -3.14 -3.35 17.46
CA GLY A 267 -3.43 -4.49 16.59
C GLY A 267 -2.80 -5.79 17.06
N ARG A 268 -1.81 -5.72 17.96
CA ARG A 268 -1.11 -6.88 18.53
C ARG A 268 -0.57 -7.79 17.44
N TYR A 269 0.20 -7.20 16.53
CA TYR A 269 0.83 -7.87 15.38
C TYR A 269 2.08 -8.67 15.82
N GLU A 270 1.98 -9.38 16.94
CA GLU A 270 3.04 -10.23 17.47
C GLU A 270 2.91 -11.67 16.98
N GLY A 271 4.05 -12.36 16.91
CA GLY A 271 4.20 -13.72 16.41
C GLY A 271 5.60 -13.91 15.84
N MET A 272 6.15 -15.12 15.90
CA MET A 272 7.52 -15.37 15.43
C MET A 272 7.74 -14.95 13.97
N MET A 273 6.74 -15.16 13.11
CA MET A 273 6.80 -14.77 11.70
C MET A 273 6.16 -13.41 11.41
N ASP A 274 5.32 -12.88 12.30
CA ASP A 274 4.54 -11.66 12.04
C ASP A 274 5.21 -10.39 12.63
N TRP A 275 5.85 -10.52 13.81
CA TRP A 275 6.41 -9.38 14.54
C TRP A 275 7.41 -8.59 13.69
N GLY A 276 7.09 -7.31 13.50
CA GLY A 276 7.88 -6.33 12.76
C GLY A 276 7.23 -5.82 11.47
N ASP A 277 6.22 -6.50 10.94
CA ASP A 277 5.43 -5.99 9.81
C ASP A 277 4.10 -5.35 10.27
N ILE A 278 3.43 -4.71 9.33
CA ILE A 278 2.17 -3.98 9.50
C ILE A 278 1.20 -4.33 8.37
N PRO A 279 -0.12 -4.21 8.56
CA PRO A 279 -1.06 -4.41 7.47
C PRO A 279 -0.88 -3.43 6.32
N LEU A 280 -1.12 -3.94 5.11
CA LEU A 280 -1.22 -3.14 3.88
C LEU A 280 -2.32 -2.08 3.99
N MET A 281 -3.45 -2.44 4.60
CA MET A 281 -4.62 -1.59 4.74
C MET A 281 -4.80 -1.16 6.22
N PRO A 282 -4.96 0.14 6.52
CA PRO A 282 -5.30 0.60 7.87
C PRO A 282 -6.73 0.20 8.26
N HIS A 283 -7.12 0.52 9.50
CA HIS A 283 -8.46 0.22 10.01
C HIS A 283 -9.58 0.85 9.15
N GLY A 284 -10.72 0.14 9.05
CA GLY A 284 -11.92 0.62 8.38
C GLY A 284 -11.89 0.52 6.86
N GLN A 285 -10.80 0.03 6.27
CA GLN A 285 -10.72 -0.19 4.83
C GLN A 285 -11.44 -1.46 4.40
N GLN A 286 -11.88 -1.47 3.14
CA GLN A 286 -12.54 -2.61 2.53
C GLN A 286 -11.52 -3.61 1.96
N ASP A 287 -11.80 -4.89 2.11
CA ASP A 287 -11.14 -5.95 1.35
C ASP A 287 -11.63 -5.96 -0.12
N HIS A 288 -11.05 -6.84 -0.95
CA HIS A 288 -11.45 -6.96 -2.35
C HIS A 288 -12.89 -7.47 -2.57
N THR A 289 -13.56 -7.94 -1.53
CA THR A 289 -14.97 -8.36 -1.57
C THR A 289 -15.92 -7.27 -1.05
N GLY A 290 -15.39 -6.15 -0.58
CA GLY A 290 -16.13 -5.04 0.01
C GLY A 290 -16.39 -5.19 1.52
N ALA A 291 -15.89 -6.25 2.16
CA ALA A 291 -15.99 -6.43 3.60
C ALA A 291 -15.06 -5.46 4.33
N SER A 292 -15.51 -4.85 5.42
CA SER A 292 -14.73 -3.90 6.21
C SER A 292 -15.13 -3.96 7.68
N HIS A 293 -14.24 -3.47 8.54
CA HIS A 293 -14.50 -3.30 9.97
C HIS A 293 -13.82 -2.02 10.48
N PRO A 294 -14.54 -1.11 11.16
CA PRO A 294 -14.03 0.22 11.50
C PRO A 294 -12.83 0.21 12.46
N GLU A 295 -12.67 -0.88 13.21
CA GLU A 295 -11.61 -1.07 14.21
C GLU A 295 -10.63 -2.20 13.82
N SER A 296 -10.54 -2.56 12.54
CA SER A 296 -9.67 -3.64 12.08
C SER A 296 -9.17 -3.47 10.65
N SER A 297 -8.06 -4.15 10.35
CA SER A 297 -7.48 -4.27 9.02
C SER A 297 -7.91 -5.58 8.33
N PRO A 298 -8.12 -5.56 7.00
CA PRO A 298 -8.48 -6.75 6.24
C PRO A 298 -7.29 -7.69 6.00
N PHE A 299 -7.17 -8.78 6.77
CA PHE A 299 -6.18 -9.84 6.55
C PHE A 299 -6.70 -10.96 5.63
N ARG A 300 -6.87 -10.66 4.34
CA ARG A 300 -7.36 -11.63 3.36
C ARG A 300 -6.71 -11.42 2.00
N GLY A 301 -6.06 -12.48 1.52
CA GLY A 301 -5.18 -12.49 0.35
C GLY A 301 -4.41 -11.19 0.17
N TYR A 302 -4.55 -10.53 -0.97
CA TYR A 302 -3.71 -9.37 -1.35
C TYR A 302 -3.70 -8.22 -0.33
N THR A 303 -4.74 -8.03 0.50
CA THR A 303 -4.85 -6.90 1.44
C THR A 303 -4.23 -7.12 2.81
N GLY A 304 -3.57 -8.26 3.04
CA GLY A 304 -3.01 -8.65 4.34
C GLY A 304 -1.77 -7.86 4.79
N TRP A 305 -0.68 -8.57 5.04
CA TRP A 305 0.61 -8.01 5.46
C TRP A 305 1.23 -7.13 4.37
N ASN A 306 1.92 -6.06 4.76
CA ASN A 306 2.48 -5.08 3.83
C ASN A 306 3.76 -5.56 3.14
N ASN A 307 4.54 -6.45 3.78
CA ASN A 307 5.80 -6.99 3.26
C ASN A 307 6.74 -5.94 2.65
N ASN A 308 6.89 -4.81 3.35
CA ASN A 308 7.72 -3.67 2.91
C ASN A 308 7.41 -3.13 1.50
N ASP A 309 6.15 -3.23 1.04
CA ASP A 309 5.76 -2.67 -0.24
C ASP A 309 6.03 -1.15 -0.28
N PHE A 310 6.54 -0.70 -1.43
CA PHE A 310 7.08 0.64 -1.66
C PHE A 310 8.12 1.15 -0.62
N GLY A 311 8.88 0.24 0.00
CA GLY A 311 10.05 0.58 0.82
C GLY A 311 9.74 1.25 2.16
N LEU A 312 8.68 0.86 2.87
CA LEU A 312 8.31 1.43 4.17
C LEU A 312 9.46 1.40 5.19
N ALA A 313 10.25 0.33 5.20
CA ALA A 313 11.41 0.19 6.06
C ALA A 313 12.46 1.29 5.78
N HIS A 314 12.70 1.64 4.51
CA HIS A 314 13.53 2.80 4.15
C HIS A 314 12.93 4.09 4.72
N GLY A 315 11.61 4.27 4.56
CA GLY A 315 10.88 5.42 5.10
C GLY A 315 11.08 5.62 6.60
N TYR A 316 11.01 4.56 7.40
CA TYR A 316 11.31 4.63 8.85
C TYR A 316 12.75 5.10 9.12
N TRP A 317 13.74 4.52 8.44
CA TRP A 317 15.14 4.94 8.61
C TRP A 317 15.37 6.39 8.19
N LEU A 318 14.86 6.80 7.03
CA LEU A 318 15.00 8.17 6.55
C LEU A 318 14.34 9.16 7.52
N GLN A 319 13.17 8.82 8.05
CA GLN A 319 12.50 9.66 9.04
C GLN A 319 13.30 9.74 10.35
N TYR A 320 13.90 8.63 10.82
CA TYR A 320 14.82 8.68 11.96
C TYR A 320 16.01 9.61 11.69
N LEU A 321 16.64 9.53 10.51
CA LEU A 321 17.76 10.40 10.16
C LEU A 321 17.35 11.88 10.11
N ARG A 322 16.09 12.17 9.78
CA ARG A 322 15.51 13.52 9.72
C ARG A 322 15.14 14.09 11.09
N SER A 323 14.69 13.26 12.03
CA SER A 323 14.09 13.70 13.30
C SER A 323 14.87 13.31 14.55
N ALA A 324 15.77 12.33 14.45
CA ALA A 324 16.44 11.68 15.57
C ALA A 324 15.47 11.06 16.61
N ASP A 325 14.24 10.73 16.20
CA ASP A 325 13.20 10.17 17.08
C ASP A 325 13.51 8.70 17.43
N PRO A 326 13.73 8.37 18.73
CA PRO A 326 14.09 7.02 19.15
C PRO A 326 12.95 5.99 18.98
N VAL A 327 11.68 6.43 18.96
CA VAL A 327 10.54 5.52 18.69
C VAL A 327 10.57 5.07 17.24
N ILE A 328 10.79 6.02 16.32
CA ILE A 328 10.93 5.73 14.88
C ILE A 328 12.14 4.83 14.61
N LEU A 329 13.25 5.01 15.34
CA LEU A 329 14.39 4.10 15.24
C LEU A 329 14.04 2.68 15.67
N ALA A 330 13.29 2.53 16.78
CA ALA A 330 12.88 1.22 17.26
C ALA A 330 11.98 0.51 16.23
N ASP A 331 11.03 1.23 15.63
CA ASP A 331 10.18 0.72 14.56
C ASP A 331 11.02 0.38 13.31
N ALA A 332 11.97 1.24 12.92
CA ALA A 332 12.87 1.00 11.79
C ALA A 332 13.65 -0.32 11.94
N ILE A 333 14.27 -0.54 13.11
CA ILE A 333 15.03 -1.75 13.41
C ILE A 333 14.10 -2.98 13.41
N CYS A 334 12.93 -2.87 14.04
CA CYS A 334 11.96 -3.96 14.13
C CYS A 334 11.47 -4.39 12.74
N THR A 335 11.03 -3.45 11.92
CA THR A 335 10.59 -3.71 10.55
C THR A 335 11.73 -4.22 9.68
N THR A 336 12.95 -3.69 9.83
CA THR A 336 14.09 -4.20 9.05
C THR A 336 14.37 -5.66 9.36
N TRP A 337 14.36 -6.07 10.63
CA TRP A 337 14.55 -7.47 11.01
C TRP A 337 13.52 -8.39 10.37
N HIS A 338 12.24 -8.01 10.40
CA HIS A 338 11.19 -8.78 9.74
C HIS A 338 11.47 -8.92 8.25
N VAL A 339 11.75 -7.81 7.58
CA VAL A 339 11.90 -7.76 6.12
C VAL A 339 13.11 -8.57 5.64
N ILE A 340 14.26 -8.47 6.32
CA ILE A 340 15.49 -9.18 5.90
C ILE A 340 15.47 -10.67 6.22
N ASP A 341 14.51 -11.16 6.99
CA ASP A 341 14.42 -12.57 7.38
C ASP A 341 13.17 -13.24 6.79
N VAL A 342 11.98 -12.68 7.03
CA VAL A 342 10.70 -13.31 6.70
C VAL A 342 10.28 -13.01 5.28
N ASP A 343 10.31 -11.74 4.88
CA ASP A 343 9.84 -11.33 3.54
C ASP A 343 10.86 -11.63 2.44
N THR A 344 12.11 -11.87 2.79
CA THR A 344 13.20 -12.17 1.85
C THR A 344 13.37 -13.67 1.64
N VAL A 345 13.70 -14.07 0.41
CA VAL A 345 14.00 -15.46 0.05
C VAL A 345 15.49 -15.74 0.27
N HIS A 346 15.82 -16.64 1.19
CA HIS A 346 17.23 -17.00 1.50
C HIS A 346 17.67 -18.33 0.88
N TYR A 347 16.72 -19.15 0.42
CA TYR A 347 17.00 -20.46 -0.13
C TYR A 347 15.89 -20.87 -1.11
N MET A 348 16.28 -21.26 -2.32
CA MET A 348 15.37 -21.68 -3.38
C MET A 348 16.13 -22.54 -4.41
N PRO A 349 16.27 -23.86 -4.19
CA PRO A 349 17.23 -24.68 -4.92
C PRO A 349 16.90 -24.81 -6.41
N GLY A 350 15.61 -24.79 -6.79
CA GLY A 350 15.17 -24.80 -8.19
C GLY A 350 15.22 -23.44 -8.88
N HIS A 351 15.37 -22.35 -8.12
CA HIS A 351 15.36 -20.97 -8.62
C HIS A 351 16.34 -20.09 -7.83
N PRO A 352 17.65 -20.35 -7.89
CA PRO A 352 18.66 -19.61 -7.13
C PRO A 352 18.66 -18.11 -7.47
N GLU A 353 18.20 -17.71 -8.66
CA GLU A 353 18.00 -16.32 -9.07
C GLU A 353 16.96 -15.56 -8.22
N MET A 354 16.12 -16.28 -7.47
CA MET A 354 15.13 -15.72 -6.56
C MET A 354 15.70 -15.41 -5.17
N VAL A 355 16.89 -15.92 -4.84
CA VAL A 355 17.53 -15.64 -3.55
C VAL A 355 17.85 -14.15 -3.46
N GLY A 356 17.52 -13.56 -2.31
CA GLY A 356 17.61 -12.14 -2.03
C GLY A 356 16.43 -11.30 -2.55
N LEU A 357 15.43 -11.91 -3.22
CA LEU A 357 14.19 -11.23 -3.59
C LEU A 357 13.18 -11.24 -2.44
N GLY A 358 12.30 -10.24 -2.45
CA GLY A 358 11.18 -10.11 -1.54
C GLY A 358 9.94 -10.87 -2.01
N ARG A 359 9.01 -11.08 -1.08
CA ARG A 359 7.67 -11.63 -1.34
C ARG A 359 6.65 -10.51 -1.27
N ARG A 360 5.73 -10.48 -2.25
CA ARG A 360 4.67 -9.47 -2.24
C ARG A 360 3.72 -9.67 -1.06
N HIS A 361 3.20 -8.56 -0.58
CA HIS A 361 2.11 -8.47 0.39
C HIS A 361 0.96 -9.46 0.14
N ASP A 362 0.53 -10.13 1.20
CA ASP A 362 -0.57 -11.12 1.20
C ASP A 362 -1.02 -11.42 2.65
N GLN A 363 -2.05 -12.25 2.84
CA GLN A 363 -2.48 -12.73 4.16
C GLN A 363 -1.40 -13.52 4.89
N GLN A 364 -0.54 -14.22 4.15
CA GLN A 364 0.70 -14.80 4.67
C GLN A 364 1.87 -14.03 4.07
N HIS A 365 2.97 -13.85 4.80
CA HIS A 365 4.17 -13.21 4.27
C HIS A 365 4.73 -13.87 3.00
N TRP A 366 4.32 -15.09 2.68
CA TRP A 366 4.70 -15.85 1.48
C TRP A 366 3.54 -16.31 0.59
N GLY A 367 2.33 -15.79 0.81
CA GLY A 367 1.15 -16.27 0.11
C GLY A 367 1.03 -15.78 -1.33
N SER A 368 1.65 -14.64 -1.67
CA SER A 368 1.69 -14.07 -3.02
C SER A 368 3.00 -14.38 -3.73
N GLY A 369 3.17 -13.84 -4.93
CA GLY A 369 4.35 -14.06 -5.77
C GLY A 369 5.62 -13.47 -5.17
N ILE A 370 6.75 -14.06 -5.55
CA ILE A 370 8.07 -13.51 -5.27
C ILE A 370 8.27 -12.34 -6.22
N SER A 371 8.40 -11.14 -5.67
CA SER A 371 8.49 -9.91 -6.45
C SER A 371 9.18 -8.83 -5.63
N TYR A 372 9.91 -7.97 -6.35
CA TYR A 372 10.59 -6.80 -5.79
C TYR A 372 11.72 -7.18 -4.81
N GLY A 373 12.56 -6.21 -4.48
CA GLY A 373 13.70 -6.38 -3.56
C GLY A 373 13.78 -5.19 -2.64
N TYR A 374 12.76 -4.97 -1.80
CA TYR A 374 12.71 -3.75 -0.98
C TYR A 374 13.48 -3.84 0.33
N ALA A 375 13.95 -5.03 0.72
CA ALA A 375 14.73 -5.25 1.94
C ALA A 375 16.04 -4.45 2.03
N ILE A 376 16.43 -3.81 0.92
CA ILE A 376 17.80 -3.49 0.62
C ILE A 376 18.28 -2.18 1.30
N ASP A 377 17.54 -1.09 1.18
CA ASP A 377 17.99 0.19 1.75
C ASP A 377 17.98 0.16 3.28
N SER A 378 16.97 -0.49 3.87
CA SER A 378 16.85 -0.63 5.32
C SER A 378 17.91 -1.55 5.91
N ALA A 379 18.24 -2.66 5.24
CA ALA A 379 19.34 -3.53 5.64
C ALA A 379 20.69 -2.79 5.65
N LEU A 380 20.92 -1.92 4.67
CA LEU A 380 22.13 -1.10 4.62
C LEU A 380 22.20 -0.11 5.79
N TYR A 381 21.12 0.60 6.10
CA TYR A 381 21.10 1.49 7.27
C TYR A 381 21.33 0.72 8.56
N MET A 382 20.71 -0.45 8.72
CA MET A 382 20.94 -1.31 9.89
C MET A 382 22.39 -1.78 9.99
N TYR A 383 23.06 -2.05 8.86
CA TYR A 383 24.49 -2.35 8.85
C TYR A 383 25.34 -1.13 9.23
N LEU A 384 25.12 0.02 8.58
CA LEU A 384 25.95 1.22 8.78
C LEU A 384 25.79 1.84 10.16
N LEU A 385 24.57 1.88 10.70
CA LEU A 385 24.25 2.54 11.97
C LEU A 385 24.35 1.58 13.16
N CYS A 386 23.94 0.31 13.00
CA CYS A 386 23.92 -0.66 14.10
C CYS A 386 25.05 -1.70 14.02
N GLY A 387 25.78 -1.78 12.90
CA GLY A 387 26.85 -2.75 12.71
C GLY A 387 26.37 -4.20 12.57
N GLU A 388 25.10 -4.42 12.22
CA GLU A 388 24.46 -5.74 12.16
C GLU A 388 24.94 -6.53 10.93
N GLN A 389 25.69 -7.60 11.18
CA GLN A 389 26.33 -8.39 10.12
C GLN A 389 25.36 -9.24 9.31
N ARG A 390 24.23 -9.65 9.90
CA ARG A 390 23.17 -10.37 9.18
C ARG A 390 22.63 -9.53 8.02
N SER A 391 22.45 -8.22 8.23
CA SER A 391 22.02 -7.30 7.18
C SER A 391 22.97 -7.30 5.99
N LEU A 392 24.29 -7.26 6.23
CA LEU A 392 25.29 -7.31 5.15
C LEU A 392 25.24 -8.62 4.37
N GLU A 393 24.97 -9.75 5.02
CA GLU A 393 24.80 -11.03 4.32
C GLU A 393 23.58 -11.03 3.42
N VAL A 394 22.45 -10.52 3.90
CA VAL A 394 21.22 -10.41 3.09
C VAL A 394 21.40 -9.42 1.94
N LEU A 395 22.12 -8.30 2.15
CA LEU A 395 22.48 -7.39 1.05
C LEU A 395 23.26 -8.12 -0.06
N ARG A 396 24.21 -8.98 0.31
CA ARG A 396 25.00 -9.77 -0.65
C ARG A 396 24.13 -10.79 -1.40
N GLU A 397 23.18 -11.43 -0.72
CA GLU A 397 22.18 -12.30 -1.35
C GLU A 397 21.37 -11.51 -2.39
N THR A 398 20.86 -10.33 -2.03
CA THR A 398 20.05 -9.52 -2.95
C THR A 398 20.84 -8.96 -4.14
N ALA A 399 22.12 -8.67 -3.97
CA ALA A 399 22.98 -8.22 -5.07
C ALA A 399 23.18 -9.28 -6.16
N GLY A 400 23.03 -10.56 -5.82
CA GLY A 400 23.04 -11.66 -6.78
C GLY A 400 21.77 -11.72 -7.64
N SER A 401 20.69 -11.07 -7.21
CA SER A 401 19.42 -11.09 -7.93
C SER A 401 19.43 -10.19 -9.18
N SER A 402 18.66 -10.59 -10.19
CA SER A 402 18.52 -9.84 -11.46
C SER A 402 17.40 -8.80 -11.46
N PHE A 403 16.64 -8.72 -10.35
CA PHE A 403 15.42 -7.94 -10.26
C PHE A 403 15.69 -6.45 -10.05
N PHE A 404 14.72 -5.64 -10.47
CA PHE A 404 14.84 -4.19 -10.62
C PHE A 404 15.48 -3.47 -9.40
N TYR A 405 14.98 -3.70 -8.18
CA TYR A 405 15.49 -3.01 -6.97
C TYR A 405 16.89 -3.48 -6.53
N GLY A 406 17.34 -4.65 -6.96
CA GLY A 406 18.71 -5.16 -6.70
C GLY A 406 19.81 -4.49 -7.53
N ARG A 407 19.44 -3.62 -8.47
CA ARG A 407 20.39 -3.01 -9.43
C ARG A 407 21.27 -1.93 -8.79
N TYR A 408 20.69 -0.98 -8.07
CA TYR A 408 21.44 0.14 -7.50
C TYR A 408 22.19 -0.20 -6.20
N ILE A 409 21.78 -1.25 -5.47
CA ILE A 409 22.49 -1.63 -4.23
C ILE A 409 23.90 -2.10 -4.50
N THR A 410 24.19 -2.59 -5.70
CA THR A 410 25.56 -2.96 -6.06
C THR A 410 26.51 -1.76 -5.95
N ALA A 411 26.06 -0.52 -6.20
CA ALA A 411 26.84 0.67 -5.92
C ALA A 411 27.09 0.87 -4.41
N ARG A 412 26.08 0.67 -3.55
CA ARG A 412 26.22 0.74 -2.08
C ARG A 412 27.08 -0.38 -1.52
N LEU A 413 26.98 -1.59 -2.05
CA LEU A 413 27.83 -2.71 -1.68
C LEU A 413 29.27 -2.46 -2.10
N TRP A 414 29.50 -1.86 -3.27
CA TRP A 414 30.83 -1.41 -3.64
C TRP A 414 31.36 -0.36 -2.65
N GLU A 415 30.57 0.65 -2.27
CA GLU A 415 30.95 1.64 -1.26
C GLU A 415 31.38 0.98 0.07
N VAL A 416 30.63 -0.03 0.55
CA VAL A 416 30.93 -0.66 1.84
C VAL A 416 31.99 -1.78 1.80
N THR A 417 32.17 -2.45 0.65
CA THR A 417 33.08 -3.61 0.54
C THR A 417 34.35 -3.35 -0.27
N GLY A 418 34.31 -2.38 -1.19
CA GLY A 418 35.37 -2.14 -2.17
C GLY A 418 35.46 -3.20 -3.28
N GLU A 419 34.58 -4.21 -3.32
CA GLU A 419 34.67 -5.32 -4.28
C GLU A 419 34.31 -4.85 -5.71
N ALA A 420 35.26 -4.97 -6.64
CA ALA A 420 35.14 -4.43 -8.00
C ALA A 420 33.97 -5.03 -8.82
N ALA A 421 33.59 -6.28 -8.53
CA ALA A 421 32.47 -6.95 -9.19
C ALA A 421 31.14 -6.21 -8.99
N TYR A 422 30.91 -5.63 -7.80
CA TYR A 422 29.69 -4.87 -7.52
C TYR A 422 29.66 -3.56 -8.30
N ARG A 423 30.79 -2.85 -8.41
CA ARG A 423 30.88 -1.65 -9.25
C ARG A 423 30.58 -1.94 -10.72
N GLN A 424 31.21 -2.97 -11.28
CA GLN A 424 31.00 -3.37 -12.67
C GLN A 424 29.53 -3.70 -12.94
N LYS A 425 28.89 -4.44 -12.03
CA LYS A 425 27.47 -4.74 -12.11
C LYS A 425 26.59 -3.49 -12.04
N ALA A 426 26.91 -2.54 -11.15
CA ALA A 426 26.19 -1.28 -11.03
C ALA A 426 26.23 -0.45 -12.33
N GLU A 427 27.41 -0.36 -12.97
CA GLU A 427 27.60 0.32 -14.26
C GLU A 427 26.85 -0.38 -15.40
N GLN A 428 26.88 -1.72 -15.45
CA GLN A 428 26.11 -2.51 -16.43
C GLN A 428 24.60 -2.34 -16.26
N ASP A 429 24.12 -2.35 -15.02
CA ASP A 429 22.70 -2.19 -14.72
C ASP A 429 22.20 -0.79 -15.09
N LEU A 430 22.99 0.26 -14.82
CA LEU A 430 22.67 1.63 -15.26
C LEU A 430 22.56 1.73 -16.79
N GLN A 431 23.51 1.13 -17.52
CA GLN A 431 23.52 1.14 -18.98
C GLN A 431 22.31 0.42 -19.59
N ARG A 432 21.81 -0.60 -18.90
CA ARG A 432 20.58 -1.32 -19.28
C ARG A 432 19.32 -0.50 -19.01
N ASP A 433 19.31 0.25 -17.91
CA ASP A 433 18.14 1.03 -17.47
C ASP A 433 17.96 2.33 -18.28
N ILE A 434 19.05 2.89 -18.81
CA ILE A 434 19.06 4.15 -19.55
C ILE A 434 19.58 3.97 -20.98
N ASP A 435 18.65 3.98 -21.93
CA ASP A 435 18.90 4.10 -23.38
C ASP A 435 18.50 5.49 -23.90
N LEU A 436 19.49 6.34 -24.18
CA LEU A 436 19.27 7.72 -24.65
C LEU A 436 18.81 7.81 -26.11
N SER A 437 18.92 6.73 -26.89
CA SER A 437 18.54 6.71 -28.31
C SER A 437 17.02 6.70 -28.54
N LYS A 438 16.23 6.27 -27.55
CA LYS A 438 14.76 6.23 -27.61
C LYS A 438 14.16 7.65 -27.60
N GLU A 439 13.34 7.99 -28.60
CA GLU A 439 12.71 9.32 -28.76
C GLU A 439 11.52 9.59 -27.80
N TYR A 440 10.70 8.57 -27.51
CA TYR A 440 9.53 8.67 -26.63
C TYR A 440 9.88 8.15 -25.23
N PRO A 441 10.69 8.90 -24.48
CA PRO A 441 11.79 8.39 -23.71
C PRO A 441 11.29 7.46 -22.61
N PHE A 442 11.86 6.25 -22.61
CA PHE A 442 11.66 5.23 -21.58
C PHE A 442 10.20 4.79 -21.48
N SER A 443 9.89 3.68 -22.14
CA SER A 443 8.55 3.10 -22.28
C SER A 443 7.78 3.01 -20.95
N HIS A 444 6.48 2.72 -21.01
CA HIS A 444 5.82 2.18 -19.82
C HIS A 444 6.66 0.94 -19.39
N ASN A 445 7.48 1.07 -18.33
CA ASN A 445 8.35 0.04 -17.71
C ASN A 445 9.90 0.16 -17.77
N ASP A 446 10.51 1.24 -18.31
CA ASP A 446 11.99 1.38 -18.31
C ASP A 446 12.50 2.25 -17.12
N PHE A 447 13.21 3.36 -17.35
CA PHE A 447 13.79 4.21 -16.27
C PHE A 447 12.77 4.88 -15.32
N ARG A 448 11.54 5.17 -15.78
CA ARG A 448 10.49 5.81 -14.96
C ARG A 448 9.89 4.86 -13.93
N VAL A 449 9.68 3.60 -14.31
CA VAL A 449 9.16 2.58 -13.37
C VAL A 449 10.20 2.26 -12.31
N ASN A 450 11.46 2.40 -12.70
CA ASN A 450 12.61 2.21 -11.83
C ASN A 450 12.80 3.31 -10.76
N SER A 451 11.86 4.25 -10.60
CA SER A 451 12.05 5.44 -9.75
C SER A 451 10.78 5.93 -9.05
N PHE A 452 9.69 5.15 -9.06
CA PHE A 452 8.43 5.58 -8.44
C PHE A 452 8.58 5.89 -6.94
N ASP A 453 9.53 5.25 -6.26
CA ASP A 453 9.75 5.39 -4.83
C ASP A 453 11.20 5.20 -4.40
N SER A 454 11.98 4.40 -5.13
CA SER A 454 13.34 4.07 -4.69
C SER A 454 14.29 5.29 -4.78
N PRO A 455 14.99 5.63 -3.69
CA PRO A 455 16.07 6.60 -3.69
C PRO A 455 17.37 6.02 -4.28
N GLY A 456 17.34 4.80 -4.83
CA GLY A 456 18.52 4.08 -5.28
C GLY A 456 19.42 4.86 -6.23
N TYR A 457 18.82 5.58 -7.19
CA TYR A 457 19.56 6.43 -8.12
C TYR A 457 20.09 7.73 -7.49
N ILE A 458 19.48 8.20 -6.39
CA ILE A 458 20.03 9.30 -5.59
C ILE A 458 21.36 8.85 -4.96
N PHE A 459 21.40 7.65 -4.39
CA PHE A 459 22.63 7.13 -3.81
C PHE A 459 23.66 6.75 -4.87
N TYR A 460 23.20 6.23 -6.02
CA TYR A 460 24.09 5.98 -7.16
C TYR A 460 24.82 7.26 -7.57
N ASP A 461 24.11 8.37 -7.78
CA ASP A 461 24.71 9.67 -8.13
C ASP A 461 25.77 10.12 -7.09
N GLN A 462 25.54 9.87 -5.80
CA GLN A 462 26.49 10.26 -4.76
C GLN A 462 27.78 9.42 -4.77
N ILE A 463 27.68 8.13 -5.10
CA ILE A 463 28.80 7.19 -5.03
C ILE A 463 29.55 7.08 -6.37
N LEU A 464 28.80 7.05 -7.46
CA LEU A 464 29.25 6.93 -8.84
C LEU A 464 28.57 8.00 -9.72
N PRO A 465 28.93 9.30 -9.59
CA PRO A 465 28.42 10.32 -10.49
C PRO A 465 28.64 9.93 -11.95
N ASN A 466 27.59 10.03 -12.77
CA ASN A 466 27.60 9.46 -14.13
C ASN A 466 26.80 10.33 -15.11
N ASP A 467 27.40 10.67 -16.25
CA ASP A 467 26.78 11.50 -17.28
C ASP A 467 25.54 10.85 -17.92
N LEU A 468 25.49 9.51 -18.03
CA LEU A 468 24.32 8.79 -18.53
C LEU A 468 23.12 8.98 -17.59
N LEU A 469 23.34 8.87 -16.28
CA LEU A 469 22.30 9.10 -15.27
C LEU A 469 21.81 10.56 -15.31
N ARG A 470 22.76 11.52 -15.43
CA ARG A 470 22.44 12.93 -15.56
C ARG A 470 21.56 13.22 -16.78
N GLN A 471 21.97 12.76 -17.96
CA GLN A 471 21.23 12.94 -19.20
C GLN A 471 19.88 12.23 -19.16
N GLY A 472 19.83 11.01 -18.62
CA GLY A 472 18.61 10.23 -18.45
C GLY A 472 17.59 10.93 -17.55
N ALA A 473 18.01 11.46 -16.40
CA ALA A 473 17.16 12.20 -15.48
C ALA A 473 16.58 13.48 -16.11
N ILE A 474 17.41 14.26 -16.82
CA ILE A 474 16.96 15.48 -17.50
C ILE A 474 15.94 15.14 -18.61
N LYS A 475 16.24 14.17 -19.48
CA LYS A 475 15.33 13.75 -20.56
C LYS A 475 14.01 13.19 -20.02
N ALA A 476 14.05 12.45 -18.91
CA ALA A 476 12.85 11.95 -18.26
C ALA A 476 12.00 13.09 -17.68
N ALA A 477 12.62 14.10 -17.07
CA ALA A 477 11.92 15.24 -16.49
C ALA A 477 11.19 16.09 -17.54
N GLU A 478 11.68 16.20 -18.77
CA GLU A 478 10.99 16.91 -19.87
C GLU A 478 9.61 16.31 -20.17
N VAL A 479 9.50 14.99 -20.16
CA VAL A 479 8.22 14.28 -20.36
C VAL A 479 7.34 14.35 -19.13
N LEU A 480 7.93 14.22 -17.96
CA LEU A 480 7.20 14.35 -16.70
C LEU A 480 6.63 15.76 -16.55
N HIS A 481 7.35 16.79 -17.00
CA HIS A 481 6.86 18.16 -17.01
C HIS A 481 5.56 18.27 -17.81
N GLN A 482 5.54 17.83 -19.08
CA GLN A 482 4.31 17.82 -19.90
C GLN A 482 3.17 17.05 -19.22
N ARG A 483 3.48 15.91 -18.62
CA ARG A 483 2.51 15.07 -17.90
C ARG A 483 1.91 15.77 -16.67
N TYR A 484 2.74 16.41 -15.84
CA TYR A 484 2.32 17.00 -14.58
C TYR A 484 1.76 18.41 -14.72
N THR A 485 2.12 19.17 -15.75
CA THR A 485 1.52 20.50 -16.01
C THR A 485 0.22 20.41 -16.83
N SER A 486 0.02 19.34 -17.60
CA SER A 486 -1.23 19.12 -18.34
C SER A 486 -2.41 18.81 -17.40
N PRO A 487 -3.60 19.42 -17.57
CA PRO A 487 -4.77 19.04 -16.79
C PRO A 487 -5.43 17.73 -17.27
N PHE A 488 -5.01 17.18 -18.41
CA PHE A 488 -5.64 16.00 -19.03
C PHE A 488 -4.84 14.71 -18.84
N LEU A 489 -3.50 14.81 -18.81
CA LEU A 489 -2.65 13.64 -18.74
C LEU A 489 -2.69 12.98 -17.34
N PRO A 490 -2.72 11.64 -17.27
CA PRO A 490 -2.86 10.92 -16.01
C PRO A 490 -1.63 11.13 -15.13
N LYS A 491 -1.79 11.53 -13.86
CA LYS A 491 -0.65 11.87 -13.00
C LYS A 491 0.15 10.64 -12.52
N GLY A 492 -0.52 9.53 -12.23
CA GLY A 492 0.15 8.28 -11.78
C GLY A 492 0.86 8.41 -10.44
N TYR A 493 1.78 7.49 -10.14
CA TYR A 493 2.61 7.58 -8.93
C TYR A 493 3.70 8.66 -9.08
N PRO A 494 4.07 9.35 -7.98
CA PRO A 494 5.03 10.47 -8.02
C PRO A 494 6.46 9.97 -8.24
N PRO A 495 7.16 10.34 -9.33
CA PRO A 495 8.52 9.87 -9.62
C PRO A 495 9.58 10.74 -8.91
N TYR A 496 9.54 10.76 -7.58
CA TYR A 496 10.34 11.69 -6.78
C TYR A 496 11.84 11.57 -7.03
N GLY A 497 12.39 10.35 -7.13
CA GLY A 497 13.84 10.15 -7.32
C GLY A 497 14.37 10.79 -8.61
N VAL A 498 13.65 10.61 -9.73
CA VAL A 498 14.04 11.21 -11.02
C VAL A 498 13.89 12.72 -11.01
N LEU A 499 12.81 13.25 -10.44
CA LEU A 499 12.60 14.71 -10.40
C LEU A 499 13.56 15.41 -9.44
N PHE A 500 13.92 14.76 -8.33
CA PHE A 500 15.01 15.20 -7.47
C PHE A 500 16.31 15.32 -8.26
N LEU A 501 16.73 14.25 -8.97
CA LEU A 501 17.97 14.23 -9.73
C LEU A 501 17.96 15.28 -10.85
N ALA A 502 16.87 15.37 -11.62
CA ALA A 502 16.73 16.35 -12.68
C ALA A 502 16.83 17.79 -12.16
N HIS A 503 16.20 18.10 -11.03
CA HIS A 503 16.33 19.41 -10.40
C HIS A 503 17.74 19.63 -9.80
N LYS A 504 18.38 18.59 -9.26
CA LYS A 504 19.78 18.66 -8.78
C LYS A 504 20.73 19.03 -9.92
N TYR A 505 20.61 18.36 -11.06
CA TYR A 505 21.45 18.59 -12.23
C TYR A 505 21.09 19.86 -13.01
N ALA A 506 19.82 20.28 -12.99
CA ALA A 506 19.30 21.42 -13.73
C ALA A 506 18.15 22.10 -12.96
N PRO A 507 18.43 23.03 -12.02
CA PRO A 507 17.43 23.73 -11.21
C PRO A 507 16.75 24.85 -12.01
N THR A 508 16.05 24.49 -13.08
CA THR A 508 15.29 25.41 -13.94
C THR A 508 13.88 25.64 -13.39
N ASP A 509 13.24 26.75 -13.80
CA ASP A 509 11.83 27.02 -13.48
C ASP A 509 10.92 25.85 -13.88
N ARG A 510 11.22 25.21 -15.02
CA ARG A 510 10.51 24.04 -15.53
C ARG A 510 10.55 22.85 -14.56
N ASN A 511 11.74 22.51 -14.06
CA ASN A 511 11.90 21.39 -13.13
C ASN A 511 11.33 21.71 -11.75
N THR A 512 11.46 22.97 -11.31
CA THR A 512 10.86 23.51 -10.08
C THR A 512 9.33 23.40 -10.15
N GLU A 513 8.72 23.88 -11.24
CA GLU A 513 7.29 23.79 -11.48
C GLU A 513 6.83 22.33 -11.48
N THR A 514 7.56 21.43 -12.13
CA THR A 514 7.18 20.01 -12.19
C THR A 514 7.12 19.40 -10.78
N LEU A 515 8.09 19.67 -9.92
CA LEU A 515 8.06 19.23 -8.52
C LEU A 515 6.85 19.83 -7.76
N GLN A 516 6.58 21.13 -7.92
CA GLN A 516 5.39 21.78 -7.33
C GLN A 516 4.09 21.04 -7.72
N ARG A 517 3.90 20.76 -9.02
CA ARG A 517 2.69 20.10 -9.54
C ARG A 517 2.55 18.65 -9.05
N VAL A 518 3.66 17.95 -8.82
CA VAL A 518 3.63 16.58 -8.29
C VAL A 518 3.13 16.56 -6.85
N LEU A 519 3.58 17.51 -6.02
CA LEU A 519 3.19 17.61 -4.61
C LEU A 519 1.71 17.93 -4.40
N LEU A 520 1.05 18.56 -5.37
CA LEU A 520 -0.40 18.81 -5.33
C LEU A 520 -1.22 17.52 -5.12
N GLN A 521 -0.72 16.37 -5.57
CA GLN A 521 -1.37 15.07 -5.37
C GLN A 521 -1.50 14.67 -3.90
N LEU A 522 -0.76 15.32 -3.00
CA LEU A 522 -0.80 15.12 -1.55
C LEU A 522 -1.88 15.96 -0.87
N ARG A 523 -2.42 17.00 -1.53
CA ARG A 523 -3.37 17.96 -0.96
C ARG A 523 -4.55 17.30 -0.24
N ARG A 524 -5.09 16.21 -0.79
CA ARG A 524 -6.22 15.49 -0.18
C ARG A 524 -5.88 14.84 1.16
N ASN A 525 -4.61 14.51 1.35
CA ASN A 525 -4.10 13.80 2.52
C ASN A 525 -3.48 14.74 3.57
N VAL A 526 -3.45 16.05 3.28
CA VAL A 526 -2.74 17.06 4.07
C VAL A 526 -3.70 18.20 4.42
N PRO A 527 -4.15 18.31 5.68
CA PRO A 527 -5.10 19.34 6.08
C PRO A 527 -4.51 20.75 5.92
N ALA A 528 -5.39 21.75 5.83
CA ALA A 528 -4.98 23.15 5.72
C ALA A 528 -4.32 23.64 7.02
N ASP A 529 -4.88 23.26 8.16
CA ASP A 529 -4.31 23.53 9.48
C ASP A 529 -3.52 22.29 9.97
N PRO A 530 -2.19 22.35 10.13
CA PRO A 530 -1.40 21.23 10.64
C PRO A 530 -1.71 20.88 12.10
N ALA A 531 -2.26 21.81 12.90
CA ALA A 531 -2.50 21.59 14.33
C ALA A 531 -3.55 20.49 14.57
N VAL A 532 -4.46 20.23 13.62
CA VAL A 532 -5.48 19.17 13.73
C VAL A 532 -4.90 17.76 13.72
N LEU A 533 -3.63 17.62 13.33
CA LEU A 533 -2.89 16.35 13.34
C LEU A 533 -2.03 16.14 14.59
N GLN A 534 -1.98 17.14 15.48
CA GLN A 534 -1.31 16.99 16.76
C GLN A 534 -2.10 16.01 17.62
N ILE A 535 -1.42 14.98 18.09
CA ILE A 535 -2.00 13.94 18.93
C ILE A 535 -1.00 13.53 19.99
N ASP A 536 -1.52 13.30 21.20
CA ASP A 536 -0.79 12.69 22.31
C ASP A 536 -0.45 11.23 21.93
N PRO A 537 0.83 10.80 21.99
CA PRO A 537 1.20 9.40 21.82
C PRO A 537 0.44 8.41 22.72
N ALA A 538 -0.10 8.87 23.86
CA ALA A 538 -0.92 8.06 24.77
C ALA A 538 -2.41 7.99 24.40
N ALA A 539 -2.86 8.75 23.38
CA ALA A 539 -4.25 8.74 22.94
C ALA A 539 -4.72 7.33 22.52
N PRO A 540 -6.01 6.98 22.72
CA PRO A 540 -6.54 5.68 22.32
C PRO A 540 -6.58 5.54 20.80
N MET A 541 -6.50 4.30 20.31
CA MET A 541 -6.56 3.97 18.86
C MET A 541 -7.73 4.65 18.12
N ALA A 542 -8.91 4.73 18.76
CA ALA A 542 -10.09 5.34 18.17
C ALA A 542 -9.90 6.81 17.78
N GLU A 543 -9.06 7.56 18.49
CA GLU A 543 -8.75 8.95 18.16
C GLU A 543 -7.86 9.04 16.93
N TYR A 544 -6.84 8.18 16.83
CA TYR A 544 -6.02 8.06 15.63
C TYR A 544 -6.87 7.69 14.40
N ASP A 545 -7.76 6.71 14.53
CA ASP A 545 -8.66 6.30 13.45
C ASP A 545 -9.62 7.42 13.04
N ARG A 546 -10.08 8.24 14.01
CA ARG A 546 -10.89 9.43 13.75
C ARG A 546 -10.11 10.47 12.97
N ILE A 547 -8.91 10.86 13.43
CA ILE A 547 -8.07 11.86 12.73
C ILE A 547 -7.73 11.35 11.33
N ASN A 548 -7.37 10.07 11.18
CA ASN A 548 -7.13 9.50 9.86
C ASN A 548 -8.35 9.68 8.95
N ARG A 549 -9.53 9.20 9.37
CA ARG A 549 -10.77 9.25 8.60
C ARG A 549 -11.23 10.67 8.26
N GLU A 550 -11.10 11.61 9.19
CA GLU A 550 -11.62 12.97 9.05
C GLU A 550 -10.63 13.91 8.34
N GLN A 551 -9.33 13.80 8.63
CA GLN A 551 -8.34 14.82 8.25
C GLN A 551 -7.39 14.38 7.14
N THR A 552 -6.99 13.10 7.12
CA THR A 552 -5.92 12.64 6.21
C THR A 552 -6.37 11.61 5.16
N GLN A 553 -7.50 10.94 5.39
CA GLN A 553 -8.15 9.96 4.51
C GLN A 553 -7.17 8.94 3.92
N PHE A 554 -6.29 8.42 4.77
CA PHE A 554 -5.29 7.46 4.37
C PHE A 554 -5.87 6.04 4.33
N THR A 555 -5.67 5.35 3.21
CA THR A 555 -6.36 4.09 2.93
C THR A 555 -5.43 2.91 2.64
N ASN A 556 -4.11 3.10 2.53
CA ASN A 556 -3.19 2.03 2.10
C ASN A 556 -1.75 2.34 2.52
N THR A 557 -1.21 1.63 3.52
CA THR A 557 0.14 1.78 4.12
C THR A 557 1.25 1.95 3.09
N SER A 558 1.27 1.16 2.03
CA SER A 558 2.30 1.23 0.99
C SER A 558 2.21 2.51 0.17
N VAL A 559 0.99 3.04 -0.03
CA VAL A 559 0.80 4.34 -0.70
C VAL A 559 1.29 5.50 0.20
N PHE A 560 1.27 5.37 1.53
CA PHE A 560 1.92 6.34 2.41
C PHE A 560 3.42 6.29 2.21
N SER A 561 3.99 5.07 2.22
CA SER A 561 5.41 4.87 2.00
C SER A 561 5.86 5.59 0.73
N LEU A 562 5.23 5.24 -0.39
CA LEU A 562 5.43 5.83 -1.71
C LEU A 562 5.31 7.37 -1.71
N LYS A 563 4.24 7.93 -1.13
CA LYS A 563 3.91 9.36 -1.27
C LYS A 563 4.64 10.27 -0.28
N PHE A 564 4.97 9.78 0.92
CA PHE A 564 5.40 10.59 2.06
C PHE A 564 6.71 10.13 2.67
N ALA A 565 6.94 8.83 2.79
CA ALA A 565 8.05 8.32 3.60
C ALA A 565 9.34 8.13 2.80
N THR A 566 9.25 7.55 1.59
CA THR A 566 10.44 7.02 0.91
C THR A 566 11.28 8.08 0.21
N ALA A 567 10.69 8.92 -0.63
CA ALA A 567 11.45 9.86 -1.46
C ALA A 567 11.00 11.33 -1.43
N LEU A 568 9.86 11.63 -0.81
CA LEU A 568 9.39 13.01 -0.66
C LEU A 568 10.42 13.94 0.04
N PRO A 569 11.11 13.52 1.13
CA PRO A 569 12.14 14.33 1.78
C PRO A 569 13.22 14.92 0.87
N TYR A 570 13.65 14.19 -0.16
CA TYR A 570 14.67 14.66 -1.10
C TYR A 570 14.10 15.78 -1.98
N CYS A 571 12.87 15.61 -2.46
CA CYS A 571 12.17 16.64 -3.25
C CYS A 571 11.92 17.92 -2.45
N LEU A 572 11.52 17.80 -1.18
CA LEU A 572 11.32 18.95 -0.31
C LEU A 572 12.59 19.76 -0.11
N GLU A 573 13.75 19.11 -0.02
CA GLU A 573 15.04 19.81 0.05
C GLU A 573 15.32 20.63 -1.22
N ARG A 574 15.02 20.07 -2.40
CA ARG A 574 15.17 20.81 -3.67
C ARG A 574 14.27 22.03 -3.73
N LEU A 575 13.01 21.88 -3.32
CA LEU A 575 12.04 22.97 -3.29
C LEU A 575 12.42 24.05 -2.26
N ARG A 576 12.91 23.66 -1.08
CA ARG A 576 13.44 24.58 -0.07
C ARG A 576 14.60 25.41 -0.63
N LEU A 577 15.56 24.76 -1.28
CA LEU A 577 16.71 25.43 -1.91
C LEU A 577 16.28 26.36 -3.06
N ALA A 578 15.18 26.05 -3.75
CA ALA A 578 14.58 26.89 -4.78
C ALA A 578 13.69 28.03 -4.20
N GLY A 579 13.55 28.14 -2.88
CA GLY A 579 12.72 29.16 -2.23
C GLY A 579 11.20 28.96 -2.39
N VAL A 580 10.76 27.76 -2.76
CA VAL A 580 9.35 27.44 -2.97
C VAL A 580 8.65 27.24 -1.64
N ARG A 581 7.49 27.89 -1.47
CA ARG A 581 6.64 27.70 -0.28
C ARG A 581 5.64 26.57 -0.48
N GLU A 582 5.22 25.98 0.63
CA GLU A 582 4.26 24.86 0.64
C GLU A 582 2.93 25.18 -0.07
N ASP A 583 2.40 26.39 0.13
CA ASP A 583 1.15 26.82 -0.49
C ASP A 583 1.22 26.92 -2.02
N GLU A 584 2.39 27.22 -2.59
CA GLU A 584 2.58 27.23 -4.04
C GLU A 584 2.45 25.83 -4.65
N CYS A 585 2.65 24.79 -3.82
CA CYS A 585 2.46 23.40 -4.21
C CYS A 585 1.02 22.94 -3.93
N LEU A 586 0.55 23.07 -2.68
CA LEU A 586 -0.70 22.46 -2.22
C LEU A 586 -1.96 23.25 -2.60
N ASN A 587 -1.84 24.56 -2.85
CA ASN A 587 -2.99 25.40 -3.22
C ASN A 587 -3.01 25.73 -4.72
N TYR A 588 -2.11 25.15 -5.51
CA TYR A 588 -2.12 25.31 -6.95
C TYR A 588 -3.48 24.92 -7.53
N GLN A 589 -3.94 25.71 -8.50
CA GLN A 589 -5.15 25.45 -9.26
C GLN A 589 -4.81 25.30 -10.74
N TYR A 590 -5.30 24.24 -11.36
CA TYR A 590 -5.26 24.17 -12.82
C TYR A 590 -6.32 25.10 -13.40
N ASP A 591 -6.04 25.62 -14.58
CA ASP A 591 -7.06 26.16 -15.44
C ASP A 591 -7.44 25.11 -16.48
N TRP A 592 -8.75 24.96 -16.70
CA TRP A 592 -9.23 24.10 -17.76
C TRP A 592 -9.05 24.79 -19.11
N VAL A 593 -8.47 24.06 -20.07
CA VAL A 593 -8.31 24.50 -21.45
C VAL A 593 -9.33 23.76 -22.31
N GLU A 594 -10.00 24.46 -23.21
CA GLU A 594 -10.94 23.82 -24.12
C GLU A 594 -10.20 23.09 -25.25
N PRO A 595 -10.48 21.80 -25.51
CA PRO A 595 -9.95 21.13 -26.68
C PRO A 595 -10.64 21.64 -27.96
N GLU A 596 -9.98 21.49 -29.10
CA GLU A 596 -10.62 21.70 -30.40
C GLU A 596 -11.67 20.61 -30.67
N SER A 597 -12.63 20.88 -31.57
CA SER A 597 -13.60 19.86 -31.99
C SER A 597 -12.88 18.68 -32.63
N PHE A 598 -13.26 17.46 -32.27
CA PHE A 598 -12.65 16.26 -32.82
C PHE A 598 -13.63 15.10 -32.93
N THR A 599 -13.26 14.16 -33.79
CA THR A 599 -13.89 12.85 -33.91
C THR A 599 -12.81 11.79 -33.82
N GLU A 600 -12.95 10.88 -32.87
CA GLU A 600 -12.05 9.75 -32.68
C GLU A 600 -12.81 8.44 -32.89
N ILE A 601 -12.34 7.63 -33.82
CA ILE A 601 -12.79 6.24 -33.97
C ILE A 601 -11.98 5.40 -32.97
N LEU A 602 -12.67 4.77 -32.03
CA LEU A 602 -12.07 3.98 -30.97
C LEU A 602 -11.54 2.66 -31.54
N ALA A 603 -10.26 2.37 -31.30
CA ALA A 603 -9.66 1.12 -31.73
C ALA A 603 -10.26 -0.05 -30.95
N THR A 604 -11.03 -0.91 -31.62
CA THR A 604 -11.70 -2.07 -31.00
C THR A 604 -10.72 -3.04 -30.34
N ALA A 605 -9.50 -3.16 -30.89
CA ALA A 605 -8.40 -3.93 -30.32
C ALA A 605 -7.94 -3.44 -28.93
N ASN A 606 -8.23 -2.19 -28.58
CA ASN A 606 -7.90 -1.59 -27.27
C ASN A 606 -9.07 -1.64 -26.29
N ILE A 607 -10.23 -2.18 -26.70
CA ILE A 607 -11.39 -2.32 -25.81
C ILE A 607 -11.20 -3.59 -24.99
N THR A 608 -11.11 -3.44 -23.67
CA THR A 608 -10.99 -4.56 -22.74
C THR A 608 -12.21 -4.65 -21.83
N PRO A 609 -12.54 -5.84 -21.29
CA PRO A 609 -13.45 -5.94 -20.17
C PRO A 609 -13.01 -5.02 -19.04
N ASN A 610 -13.95 -4.47 -18.30
CA ASN A 610 -13.60 -3.59 -17.21
C ASN A 610 -12.80 -4.34 -16.12
N ALA A 611 -11.80 -3.67 -15.55
CA ALA A 611 -10.95 -4.23 -14.49
C ALA A 611 -11.70 -4.58 -13.19
N PHE A 612 -12.91 -4.07 -12.99
CA PHE A 612 -13.73 -4.35 -11.81
C PHE A 612 -14.63 -5.57 -12.04
N PRO A 613 -14.42 -6.71 -11.33
CA PRO A 613 -15.17 -7.96 -11.56
C PRO A 613 -16.69 -7.84 -11.38
N GLN A 614 -17.14 -6.85 -10.60
CA GLN A 614 -18.55 -6.55 -10.38
C GLN A 614 -19.25 -5.93 -11.60
N TRP A 615 -18.50 -5.50 -12.62
CA TRP A 615 -19.06 -4.87 -13.81
C TRP A 615 -19.25 -5.90 -14.93
N ARG A 616 -20.27 -6.74 -14.78
CA ARG A 616 -20.68 -7.67 -15.84
C ARG A 616 -21.06 -6.86 -17.08
N ASN A 617 -20.45 -7.16 -18.23
CA ASN A 617 -20.70 -6.52 -19.53
C ASN A 617 -20.28 -5.04 -19.64
N GLY A 618 -19.41 -4.57 -18.73
CA GLY A 618 -18.78 -3.25 -18.83
C GLY A 618 -17.46 -3.31 -19.60
N TRP A 619 -17.26 -2.33 -20.49
CA TRP A 619 -16.09 -2.22 -21.35
C TRP A 619 -15.31 -0.95 -21.07
N THR A 620 -14.00 -0.98 -21.35
CA THR A 620 -13.13 0.18 -21.16
C THR A 620 -12.20 0.32 -22.34
N VAL A 621 -12.03 1.55 -22.82
CA VAL A 621 -11.10 1.88 -23.90
C VAL A 621 -10.36 3.17 -23.57
N LYS A 622 -9.06 3.17 -23.84
CA LYS A 622 -8.22 4.36 -23.69
C LYS A 622 -8.28 5.17 -24.98
N VAL A 623 -8.61 6.45 -24.86
CA VAL A 623 -8.65 7.37 -26.01
C VAL A 623 -7.26 7.86 -26.38
N SER A 624 -7.05 8.10 -27.66
CA SER A 624 -5.88 8.77 -28.21
C SER A 624 -5.96 10.29 -28.01
N GLN A 625 -7.16 10.88 -28.13
CA GLN A 625 -7.42 12.30 -27.86
C GLN A 625 -7.74 12.53 -26.37
N VAL A 626 -6.71 12.60 -25.53
CA VAL A 626 -6.85 12.78 -24.08
C VAL A 626 -7.29 14.22 -23.75
N SER A 627 -8.60 14.41 -23.60
CA SER A 627 -9.27 15.71 -23.50
C SER A 627 -10.18 15.85 -22.26
N PHE A 628 -10.46 14.73 -21.58
CA PHE A 628 -11.06 14.74 -20.26
C PHE A 628 -10.01 15.06 -19.19
N ALA A 629 -10.40 15.86 -18.19
CA ALA A 629 -9.53 16.18 -17.07
C ALA A 629 -9.10 14.91 -16.31
N ASP A 630 -7.82 14.83 -15.97
CA ASP A 630 -7.33 13.84 -15.01
C ASP A 630 -8.01 14.05 -13.65
N TRP A 631 -8.18 12.97 -12.88
CA TRP A 631 -8.86 13.03 -11.59
C TRP A 631 -8.24 14.04 -10.62
N TYR A 632 -6.90 14.11 -10.54
CA TYR A 632 -6.22 15.04 -9.63
C TYR A 632 -6.34 16.49 -10.11
N ALA A 633 -6.18 16.73 -11.41
CA ALA A 633 -6.32 18.06 -11.98
C ALA A 633 -7.77 18.57 -11.90
N GLY A 634 -8.74 17.70 -12.22
CA GLY A 634 -10.16 18.01 -12.20
C GLY A 634 -10.66 18.44 -10.83
N GLY A 635 -10.17 17.83 -9.74
CA GLY A 635 -10.51 18.24 -8.37
C GLY A 635 -9.79 19.50 -7.87
N THR A 636 -8.93 20.10 -8.69
CA THR A 636 -8.11 21.26 -8.34
C THR A 636 -8.24 22.38 -9.36
N PHE A 637 -9.27 22.37 -10.21
CA PHE A 637 -9.51 23.50 -11.09
C PHE A 637 -9.85 24.78 -10.33
N SER A 638 -9.49 25.92 -10.91
CA SER A 638 -10.03 27.21 -10.47
C SER A 638 -11.56 27.22 -10.55
N THR A 639 -12.24 28.08 -9.79
CA THR A 639 -13.71 28.18 -9.83
C THR A 639 -14.21 28.38 -11.27
N ARG A 640 -13.53 29.23 -12.04
CA ARG A 640 -13.80 29.45 -13.46
C ARG A 640 -13.54 28.18 -14.28
N GLY A 641 -12.39 27.54 -14.12
CA GLY A 641 -12.03 26.30 -14.81
C GLY A 641 -13.05 25.19 -14.58
N HIS A 642 -13.52 25.01 -13.35
CA HIS A 642 -14.56 24.04 -13.02
C HIS A 642 -15.89 24.29 -13.73
N ILE A 643 -16.30 25.55 -13.87
CA ILE A 643 -17.53 25.93 -14.59
C ILE A 643 -17.38 25.61 -16.08
N LEU A 644 -16.25 26.00 -16.68
CA LEU A 644 -15.99 25.77 -18.09
C LEU A 644 -15.89 24.27 -18.41
N TRP A 645 -15.13 23.53 -17.62
CA TRP A 645 -15.00 22.08 -17.74
C TRP A 645 -16.36 21.37 -17.66
N ARG A 646 -17.21 21.72 -16.68
CA ARG A 646 -18.54 21.10 -16.55
C ARG A 646 -19.45 21.36 -17.76
N LYS A 647 -19.37 22.56 -18.35
CA LYS A 647 -20.10 22.87 -19.59
C LYS A 647 -19.54 22.11 -20.79
N ALA A 648 -18.23 21.88 -20.83
CA ALA A 648 -17.58 21.16 -21.92
C ALA A 648 -17.87 19.66 -21.89
N VAL A 649 -17.91 19.03 -20.72
CA VAL A 649 -18.22 17.61 -20.59
C VAL A 649 -19.54 17.24 -21.25
N GLN A 650 -20.55 18.12 -21.24
CA GLN A 650 -21.86 17.91 -21.86
C GLN A 650 -21.83 17.87 -23.40
N ARG A 651 -20.72 18.23 -24.03
CA ARG A 651 -20.55 18.31 -25.49
C ARG A 651 -19.79 17.12 -26.07
N TYR A 652 -19.47 16.12 -25.23
CA TYR A 652 -18.98 14.84 -25.70
C TYR A 652 -20.13 13.89 -25.99
N LYS A 653 -19.99 13.11 -27.06
CA LYS A 653 -20.94 12.09 -27.50
C LYS A 653 -20.20 10.81 -27.86
N LEU A 654 -20.77 9.66 -27.51
CA LEU A 654 -20.26 8.35 -27.89
C LEU A 654 -21.27 7.67 -28.81
N TYR A 655 -20.82 7.22 -29.96
CA TYR A 655 -21.64 6.56 -30.96
C TYR A 655 -21.20 5.10 -31.17
N GLU A 656 -22.17 4.25 -31.51
CA GLU A 656 -22.02 2.88 -32.01
C GLU A 656 -22.72 2.77 -33.36
N ASP A 657 -21.99 2.55 -34.44
CA ASP A 657 -22.52 2.51 -35.82
C ASP A 657 -23.44 3.71 -36.15
N GLY A 658 -23.07 4.90 -35.65
CA GLY A 658 -23.84 6.15 -35.82
C GLY A 658 -25.02 6.33 -34.84
N ARG A 659 -25.32 5.34 -33.99
CA ARG A 659 -26.31 5.46 -32.91
C ARG A 659 -25.68 5.99 -31.63
N LEU A 660 -26.31 6.97 -30.98
CA LEU A 660 -25.81 7.54 -29.73
C LEU A 660 -25.95 6.53 -28.56
N LEU A 661 -24.86 6.29 -27.82
CA LEU A 661 -24.80 5.38 -26.66
C LEU A 661 -25.22 6.03 -25.33
N GLY A 662 -26.18 6.96 -25.39
CA GLY A 662 -26.69 7.68 -24.24
C GLY A 662 -25.91 8.96 -23.88
N PRO A 663 -26.41 9.77 -22.93
CA PRO A 663 -25.73 10.97 -22.46
C PRO A 663 -24.38 10.66 -21.79
N VAL A 664 -23.48 11.63 -21.82
CA VAL A 664 -22.18 11.60 -21.15
C VAL A 664 -22.31 11.63 -19.62
N SER A 665 -21.36 11.03 -18.91
CA SER A 665 -21.24 11.03 -17.44
C SER A 665 -22.33 10.26 -16.67
N PHE A 666 -22.77 9.11 -17.19
CA PHE A 666 -23.60 8.21 -16.38
C PHE A 666 -22.88 7.83 -15.08
N ALA A 667 -23.64 7.77 -13.98
CA ALA A 667 -23.11 7.29 -12.72
C ALA A 667 -22.58 5.87 -12.89
N HIS A 668 -21.30 5.64 -12.58
CA HIS A 668 -20.65 4.33 -12.76
C HIS A 668 -21.48 3.17 -12.16
N ARG A 669 -22.15 3.40 -11.01
CA ARG A 669 -23.02 2.42 -10.35
C ARG A 669 -24.27 2.07 -11.16
N LEU A 670 -24.83 3.02 -11.90
CA LEU A 670 -25.98 2.77 -12.78
C LEU A 670 -25.56 1.98 -14.02
N ILE A 671 -24.38 2.30 -14.59
CA ILE A 671 -23.83 1.50 -15.69
C ILE A 671 -23.53 0.07 -15.20
N GLN A 672 -23.03 -0.08 -13.97
CA GLN A 672 -22.81 -1.38 -13.31
C GLN A 672 -24.11 -2.17 -13.08
N ALA A 673 -25.19 -1.50 -12.67
CA ALA A 673 -26.46 -2.16 -12.33
C ALA A 673 -27.33 -2.47 -13.57
N ASN A 674 -27.30 -1.60 -14.59
CA ASN A 674 -28.13 -1.73 -15.78
C ASN A 674 -27.50 -2.61 -16.86
N GLY A 675 -26.16 -2.64 -16.95
CA GLY A 675 -25.39 -3.50 -17.86
C GLY A 675 -25.63 -3.30 -19.36
N THR A 676 -26.53 -2.40 -19.76
CA THR A 676 -27.11 -2.38 -21.12
C THR A 676 -27.01 -1.04 -21.82
N PHE A 677 -26.84 0.10 -21.13
CA PHE A 677 -26.72 1.38 -21.85
C PHE A 677 -26.03 2.44 -20.98
N GLY A 678 -25.40 3.41 -21.65
CA GLY A 678 -24.72 4.54 -21.03
C GLY A 678 -23.20 4.41 -21.02
N TRP A 679 -22.55 5.56 -20.88
CA TRP A 679 -21.10 5.66 -20.82
C TRP A 679 -20.66 6.79 -19.88
N SER A 680 -19.42 6.69 -19.43
CA SER A 680 -18.75 7.66 -18.57
C SER A 680 -17.25 7.66 -18.84
N HIS A 681 -16.51 8.47 -18.10
CA HIS A 681 -15.07 8.62 -18.29
C HIS A 681 -14.31 8.61 -16.95
N ARG A 682 -13.04 8.21 -17.00
CA ARG A 682 -12.06 8.37 -15.91
C ARG A 682 -10.72 8.81 -16.50
N GLY A 683 -10.47 10.13 -16.51
CA GLY A 683 -9.41 10.72 -17.32
C GLY A 683 -9.60 10.31 -18.79
N GLY A 684 -8.51 9.93 -19.46
CA GLY A 684 -8.53 9.42 -20.84
C GLY A 684 -9.07 8.00 -21.03
N ASN A 685 -9.82 7.43 -20.08
CA ASN A 685 -10.49 6.14 -20.25
C ASN A 685 -12.00 6.36 -20.40
N ILE A 686 -12.58 5.81 -21.46
CA ILE A 686 -14.02 5.74 -21.67
C ILE A 686 -14.50 4.40 -21.14
N LEU A 687 -15.56 4.43 -20.35
CA LEU A 687 -16.17 3.25 -19.77
C LEU A 687 -17.64 3.19 -20.19
N PHE A 688 -18.05 2.12 -20.85
CA PHE A 688 -19.36 2.03 -21.50
C PHE A 688 -19.90 0.60 -21.50
N SER A 689 -21.20 0.46 -21.76
CA SER A 689 -21.87 -0.83 -21.98
C SER A 689 -22.57 -0.84 -23.34
N VAL A 690 -22.73 -2.03 -23.91
CA VAL A 690 -23.42 -2.23 -25.20
C VAL A 690 -24.85 -2.71 -24.97
N PRO A 691 -25.86 -2.16 -25.67
CA PRO A 691 -27.29 -2.54 -25.57
C PRO A 691 -27.62 -4.03 -25.56
N ASP A 692 -26.90 -4.83 -26.34
CA ASP A 692 -27.13 -6.26 -26.49
C ASP A 692 -26.10 -7.14 -25.76
N ASN A 693 -25.25 -6.53 -24.93
CA ASN A 693 -24.13 -7.19 -24.23
C ASN A 693 -23.13 -7.91 -25.15
N SER A 694 -23.11 -7.62 -26.45
CA SER A 694 -22.09 -8.16 -27.35
C SER A 694 -20.71 -7.63 -26.96
N ASN A 695 -19.66 -8.41 -27.26
CA ASN A 695 -18.27 -7.99 -27.05
C ASN A 695 -17.86 -6.93 -28.09
N PRO A 696 -17.62 -5.65 -27.71
CA PRO A 696 -17.21 -4.58 -28.63
C PRO A 696 -15.91 -4.87 -29.38
N ALA A 697 -15.04 -5.72 -28.81
CA ALA A 697 -13.80 -6.11 -29.47
C ALA A 697 -14.05 -7.08 -30.64
N GLU A 698 -15.22 -7.72 -30.70
CA GLU A 698 -15.53 -8.82 -31.63
C GLU A 698 -16.81 -8.59 -32.45
N ASN A 699 -17.69 -7.67 -32.03
CA ASN A 699 -19.00 -7.44 -32.65
C ASN A 699 -18.95 -6.68 -33.98
N LYS A 700 -17.75 -6.27 -34.44
CA LYS A 700 -17.48 -5.58 -35.70
C LYS A 700 -18.19 -4.22 -35.86
N ARG A 701 -18.62 -3.61 -34.76
CA ARG A 701 -19.24 -2.28 -34.74
C ARG A 701 -18.18 -1.19 -34.65
N GLU A 702 -18.47 -0.03 -35.23
CA GLU A 702 -17.66 1.17 -35.08
C GLU A 702 -18.09 1.93 -33.83
N TYR A 703 -17.12 2.21 -32.96
CA TYR A 703 -17.31 3.06 -31.79
C TYR A 703 -16.61 4.40 -32.01
N ARG A 704 -17.33 5.51 -31.82
CA ARG A 704 -16.82 6.85 -32.13
C ARG A 704 -17.08 7.84 -31.02
N LEU A 705 -16.02 8.45 -30.48
CA LEU A 705 -16.09 9.57 -29.55
C LEU A 705 -16.06 10.88 -30.34
N VAL A 706 -17.05 11.74 -30.15
CA VAL A 706 -17.14 13.05 -30.77
C VAL A 706 -17.14 14.11 -29.68
N TYR A 707 -16.32 15.14 -29.84
CA TYR A 707 -16.36 16.34 -29.03
C TYR A 707 -16.53 17.56 -29.93
N THR A 708 -17.42 18.47 -29.53
CA THR A 708 -17.67 19.72 -30.24
C THR A 708 -17.37 20.90 -29.31
N SER A 709 -16.37 21.70 -29.70
CA SER A 709 -15.92 22.90 -28.99
C SER A 709 -17.01 23.97 -28.91
N ALA A 710 -16.87 24.96 -28.03
CA ALA A 710 -17.91 25.96 -27.81
C ALA A 710 -18.05 26.87 -29.04
N ALA A 711 -16.97 27.03 -29.81
CA ALA A 711 -16.95 27.79 -31.04
C ALA A 711 -17.78 27.11 -32.15
N ASP A 712 -17.79 25.78 -32.17
CA ASP A 712 -18.48 24.98 -33.18
C ASP A 712 -19.86 24.52 -32.73
N TRP A 713 -20.11 24.51 -31.42
CA TRP A 713 -21.38 24.06 -30.84
C TRP A 713 -22.53 24.94 -31.32
N ARG A 714 -23.53 24.30 -31.91
CA ARG A 714 -24.83 24.87 -32.23
C ARG A 714 -25.87 24.21 -31.35
N TRP A 715 -26.98 24.91 -31.12
CA TRP A 715 -28.08 24.36 -30.34
C TRP A 715 -28.61 23.03 -30.91
N GLN A 716 -28.60 22.90 -32.24
CA GLN A 716 -29.00 21.67 -32.96
C GLN A 716 -28.09 20.48 -32.66
N ASP A 717 -26.87 20.74 -32.16
CA ASP A 717 -25.93 19.69 -31.76
C ASP A 717 -26.25 19.14 -30.36
N GLN A 718 -27.21 19.72 -29.62
CA GLN A 718 -27.65 19.15 -28.36
C GLN A 718 -28.42 17.85 -28.64
N PRO A 719 -27.96 16.68 -28.11
CA PRO A 719 -28.65 15.43 -28.36
C PRO A 719 -30.06 15.49 -27.75
N SER A 720 -31.06 15.05 -28.51
CA SER A 720 -32.37 14.77 -27.94
C SER A 720 -32.28 13.46 -27.15
N PHE A 721 -32.92 13.38 -25.99
CA PHE A 721 -32.92 12.14 -25.19
C PHE A 721 -33.55 10.95 -25.96
N GLU A 722 -34.33 11.23 -27.01
CA GLU A 722 -34.90 10.25 -27.94
C GLU A 722 -33.84 9.54 -28.79
N GLU A 723 -32.75 10.21 -29.15
CA GLU A 723 -31.61 9.59 -29.83
C GLU A 723 -30.82 8.65 -28.89
N ALA A 724 -30.95 8.86 -27.58
CA ALA A 724 -30.15 8.23 -26.54
C ALA A 724 -30.79 6.98 -25.89
N LEU A 725 -32.13 6.84 -25.92
CA LEU A 725 -32.86 5.77 -25.24
C LEU A 725 -33.88 5.09 -26.17
N PRO A 726 -33.92 3.75 -26.27
CA PRO A 726 -35.01 3.02 -26.94
C PRO A 726 -36.39 3.45 -26.40
N ALA A 727 -37.34 3.67 -27.30
CA ALA A 727 -38.66 4.28 -27.01
C ALA A 727 -39.63 3.41 -26.21
N ASP A 728 -39.21 2.22 -25.77
CA ASP A 728 -40.07 1.13 -25.30
C ASP A 728 -39.70 0.59 -23.89
N LYS A 729 -38.80 1.27 -23.16
CA LYS A 729 -38.32 0.80 -21.86
C LYS A 729 -38.24 1.90 -20.81
N ILE A 730 -38.48 1.51 -19.56
CA ILE A 730 -38.29 2.35 -18.38
C ILE A 730 -36.85 2.17 -17.87
N TYR A 731 -36.20 3.28 -17.56
CA TYR A 731 -34.81 3.37 -17.13
C TYR A 731 -34.71 4.11 -15.80
N PRO A 732 -33.73 3.85 -14.93
CA PRO A 732 -33.43 4.75 -13.82
C PRO A 732 -33.06 6.13 -14.38
N TYR A 733 -33.71 7.19 -13.92
CA TYR A 733 -33.41 8.53 -14.40
C TYR A 733 -32.03 8.97 -13.89
N PRO A 734 -31.12 9.39 -14.78
CA PRO A 734 -29.79 9.80 -14.40
C PRO A 734 -29.79 11.27 -13.94
N ASP A 735 -30.15 11.55 -12.69
CA ASP A 735 -29.76 12.85 -12.12
C ASP A 735 -28.23 12.85 -11.89
N LEU A 736 -27.55 13.70 -12.66
CA LEU A 736 -26.11 13.94 -12.65
C LEU A 736 -25.57 14.42 -11.27
N ARG A 737 -26.41 14.52 -10.24
CA ARG A 737 -26.07 15.02 -8.90
C ARG A 737 -26.32 14.05 -7.75
N LYS A 738 -27.23 13.06 -7.86
CA LYS A 738 -27.58 12.10 -6.78
C LYS A 738 -28.23 10.82 -7.33
N VAL A 739 -28.22 9.73 -6.56
CA VAL A 739 -29.10 8.57 -6.79
C VAL A 739 -30.52 9.00 -6.44
N SER A 740 -31.31 9.47 -7.42
CA SER A 740 -32.58 10.16 -7.14
C SER A 740 -33.78 9.22 -6.89
N GLY A 741 -33.62 7.90 -7.08
CA GLY A 741 -34.73 6.95 -6.99
C GLY A 741 -35.81 7.18 -8.06
N GLU A 742 -35.51 8.03 -9.05
CA GLU A 742 -36.40 8.39 -10.14
C GLU A 742 -36.18 7.46 -11.33
N TRP A 743 -37.21 7.33 -12.15
CA TRP A 743 -37.26 6.53 -13.36
C TRP A 743 -37.66 7.40 -14.53
N CYS A 744 -37.18 7.10 -15.73
CA CYS A 744 -37.57 7.77 -16.95
C CYS A 744 -37.96 6.81 -18.07
N CYS A 745 -38.90 7.22 -18.90
CA CYS A 745 -39.31 6.51 -20.10
C CYS A 745 -39.55 7.52 -21.23
N SER A 746 -39.25 7.13 -22.47
CA SER A 746 -39.66 7.91 -23.64
C SER A 746 -41.17 7.77 -23.87
N LEU A 747 -41.78 8.81 -24.42
CA LEU A 747 -43.13 8.70 -24.95
C LEU A 747 -43.13 7.86 -26.23
N GLU A 748 -44.10 6.95 -26.37
CA GLU A 748 -44.33 6.16 -27.58
C GLU A 748 -44.78 7.03 -28.77
N HIS A 749 -45.38 8.18 -28.47
CA HIS A 749 -45.79 9.20 -29.44
C HIS A 749 -45.21 10.56 -29.02
N PRO A 750 -44.51 11.29 -29.91
CA PRO A 750 -44.03 12.62 -29.61
C PRO A 750 -45.19 13.52 -29.17
N SER A 751 -45.02 14.24 -28.06
CA SER A 751 -46.05 15.19 -27.63
C SER A 751 -46.11 16.35 -28.61
N PRO A 752 -47.32 16.87 -28.94
CA PRO A 752 -47.47 18.04 -29.79
C PRO A 752 -47.01 19.35 -29.13
N ASP A 753 -46.71 19.33 -27.83
CA ASP A 753 -46.34 20.51 -27.06
C ASP A 753 -44.83 20.83 -27.13
N PRO A 754 -44.45 22.13 -27.21
CA PRO A 754 -43.07 22.56 -27.38
C PRO A 754 -42.17 22.07 -26.24
N VAL A 755 -40.95 21.68 -26.59
CA VAL A 755 -39.92 21.17 -25.68
C VAL A 755 -39.34 22.31 -24.85
N CYS A 756 -39.18 22.10 -23.54
CA CYS A 756 -38.45 23.00 -22.64
C CYS A 756 -36.99 23.18 -23.14
N VAL A 757 -36.61 24.42 -23.46
CA VAL A 757 -35.26 24.80 -23.89
C VAL A 757 -34.63 25.61 -22.76
N TYR A 758 -33.45 25.21 -22.27
CA TYR A 758 -32.72 26.03 -21.29
C TYR A 758 -31.40 26.54 -21.87
N PRO A 759 -31.08 27.84 -21.72
CA PRO A 759 -31.91 28.92 -21.17
C PRO A 759 -32.91 29.51 -22.20
N GLU A 760 -34.09 29.91 -21.72
CA GLU A 760 -35.25 30.30 -22.53
C GLU A 760 -35.53 31.83 -22.50
N PRO A 761 -36.14 32.40 -23.56
CA PRO A 761 -36.92 33.65 -23.47
C PRO A 761 -38.12 33.47 -22.52
N PRO A 762 -38.47 34.46 -21.67
CA PRO A 762 -39.54 34.34 -20.65
C PRO A 762 -40.93 33.92 -21.19
N GLU A 763 -41.21 34.17 -22.46
CA GLU A 763 -42.50 33.91 -23.11
C GLU A 763 -42.74 32.41 -23.37
N LEU A 764 -41.69 31.66 -23.71
CA LEU A 764 -41.77 30.20 -23.92
C LEU A 764 -41.95 29.46 -22.61
N GLN A 765 -41.37 29.98 -21.52
CA GLN A 765 -41.47 29.36 -20.20
C GLN A 765 -42.93 29.37 -19.70
N LYS A 766 -43.68 30.43 -20.00
CA LYS A 766 -45.11 30.51 -19.68
C LYS A 766 -45.94 29.49 -20.46
N LEU A 767 -45.73 29.39 -21.78
CA LEU A 767 -46.43 28.44 -22.64
C LEU A 767 -46.14 26.97 -22.25
N TYR A 768 -44.90 26.67 -21.87
CA TYR A 768 -44.50 25.36 -21.38
C TYR A 768 -45.19 25.00 -20.05
N GLN A 769 -45.27 25.94 -19.09
CA GLN A 769 -45.97 25.72 -17.82
C GLN A 769 -47.49 25.52 -18.01
N GLU A 770 -48.11 26.27 -18.93
CA GLU A 770 -49.52 26.11 -19.28
C GLU A 770 -49.80 24.76 -19.98
N SER A 771 -48.89 24.30 -20.84
CA SER A 771 -48.94 22.97 -21.46
C SER A 771 -48.86 21.83 -20.43
N LEU A 772 -47.97 21.94 -19.42
CA LEU A 772 -47.83 20.92 -18.38
C LEU A 772 -49.11 20.70 -17.58
N GLN A 773 -49.96 21.72 -17.39
CA GLN A 773 -51.25 21.56 -16.71
C GLN A 773 -52.24 20.66 -17.45
N ARG A 774 -52.04 20.41 -18.75
CA ARG A 774 -52.89 19.54 -19.58
C ARG A 774 -52.50 18.06 -19.52
N HIS A 775 -51.38 17.77 -18.86
CA HIS A 775 -50.84 16.42 -18.73
C HIS A 775 -51.20 15.82 -17.38
N LYS A 776 -51.67 14.58 -17.38
CA LYS A 776 -51.89 13.77 -16.17
C LYS A 776 -51.10 12.47 -16.28
N PHE A 777 -50.16 12.26 -15.38
CA PHE A 777 -49.42 11.01 -15.28
C PHE A 777 -50.00 10.15 -14.15
N SER A 778 -50.19 8.86 -14.40
CA SER A 778 -50.87 7.95 -13.47
C SER A 778 -50.18 6.59 -13.38
N GLU A 779 -50.26 5.97 -12.21
CA GLU A 779 -49.84 4.61 -11.87
C GLU A 779 -51.12 3.82 -11.52
N ASP A 780 -51.45 2.79 -12.30
CA ASP A 780 -52.70 2.01 -12.18
C ASP A 780 -53.96 2.90 -12.08
N ALA A 781 -54.03 3.92 -12.94
CA ALA A 781 -55.06 4.96 -12.98
C ALA A 781 -55.14 5.91 -11.78
N THR A 782 -54.22 5.79 -10.81
CA THR A 782 -54.06 6.75 -9.71
C THR A 782 -53.07 7.84 -10.12
N PRO A 783 -53.39 9.14 -9.99
CA PRO A 783 -52.47 10.21 -10.32
C PRO A 783 -51.15 10.11 -9.55
N LEU A 784 -50.03 10.15 -10.26
CA LEU A 784 -48.70 10.24 -9.66
C LEU A 784 -48.38 11.72 -9.44
N PRO A 785 -48.10 12.18 -8.20
CA PRO A 785 -47.79 13.58 -7.94
C PRO A 785 -46.32 13.94 -8.23
N GLU A 786 -45.40 12.98 -8.10
CA GLU A 786 -43.97 13.18 -8.31
C GLU A 786 -43.54 12.72 -9.71
N TRP A 787 -43.81 13.57 -10.70
CA TRP A 787 -43.30 13.41 -12.05
C TRP A 787 -42.99 14.75 -12.69
N ARG A 788 -42.14 14.73 -13.72
CA ARG A 788 -41.84 15.87 -14.58
C ARG A 788 -41.59 15.39 -16.01
N ARG A 789 -41.66 16.31 -16.96
CA ARG A 789 -41.32 16.05 -18.35
C ARG A 789 -40.04 16.78 -18.71
N GLU A 790 -39.11 16.10 -19.35
CA GLU A 790 -37.90 16.69 -19.95
C GLU A 790 -37.82 16.24 -21.41
N GLN A 791 -38.01 17.17 -22.35
CA GLN A 791 -38.14 16.85 -23.78
C GLN A 791 -39.28 15.83 -24.02
N ASN A 792 -38.99 14.67 -24.61
CA ASN A 792 -39.94 13.56 -24.81
C ASN A 792 -39.82 12.45 -23.74
N LEU A 793 -39.17 12.75 -22.60
CA LEU A 793 -39.14 11.87 -21.44
C LEU A 793 -40.19 12.24 -20.40
N ILE A 794 -40.77 11.22 -19.79
CA ILE A 794 -41.38 11.35 -18.46
C ILE A 794 -40.39 10.85 -17.44
N ILE A 795 -40.22 11.62 -16.37
CA ILE A 795 -39.41 11.27 -15.22
C ILE A 795 -40.34 11.20 -14.01
N PHE A 796 -40.29 10.13 -13.24
CA PHE A 796 -41.23 9.87 -12.17
C PHE A 796 -40.63 9.03 -11.05
N LYS A 797 -41.26 9.02 -9.88
CA LYS A 797 -41.05 7.99 -8.86
C LYS A 797 -42.27 7.10 -8.75
N THR A 798 -42.05 5.82 -8.47
CA THR A 798 -43.15 4.92 -8.09
C THR A 798 -43.66 5.28 -6.71
N SER A 799 -44.96 5.13 -6.48
CA SER A 799 -45.63 5.53 -5.22
C SER A 799 -45.04 4.89 -3.96
N ASP A 800 -44.40 3.72 -4.07
CA ASP A 800 -43.80 2.96 -2.97
C ASP A 800 -42.28 2.73 -3.12
N GLY A 801 -41.65 3.36 -4.12
CA GLY A 801 -40.23 3.18 -4.41
C GLY A 801 -39.85 1.83 -5.05
N SER A 802 -40.82 1.01 -5.44
CA SER A 802 -40.58 -0.25 -6.17
C SER A 802 -40.03 -0.01 -7.59
N ASP A 803 -39.33 -1.01 -8.14
CA ASP A 803 -38.82 -0.96 -9.53
C ASP A 803 -39.99 -1.08 -10.53
N PRO A 804 -40.31 -0.04 -11.33
CA PRO A 804 -41.42 -0.04 -12.28
C PRO A 804 -41.27 -1.08 -13.40
N ARG A 805 -40.06 -1.62 -13.61
CA ARG A 805 -39.81 -2.69 -14.59
C ARG A 805 -40.25 -4.07 -14.07
N GLN A 806 -40.47 -4.20 -12.77
CA GLN A 806 -40.72 -5.48 -12.09
C GLN A 806 -42.02 -5.49 -11.27
N ASN A 807 -42.57 -4.32 -10.98
CA ASN A 807 -43.75 -4.22 -10.11
C ASN A 807 -45.08 -4.53 -10.82
N GLY A 808 -45.07 -4.74 -12.14
CA GLY A 808 -46.25 -5.14 -12.93
C GLY A 808 -47.33 -4.07 -13.07
N ARG A 809 -47.04 -2.81 -12.68
CA ARG A 809 -47.99 -1.69 -12.71
C ARG A 809 -48.01 -1.00 -14.08
N CYS A 810 -49.13 -0.36 -14.40
CA CYS A 810 -49.32 0.38 -15.64
C CYS A 810 -49.12 1.88 -15.41
N TYR A 811 -48.21 2.48 -16.18
CA TYR A 811 -47.95 3.93 -16.14
C TYR A 811 -48.52 4.60 -17.39
N ARG A 812 -49.39 5.60 -17.21
CA ARG A 812 -50.08 6.25 -18.32
C ARG A 812 -49.98 7.76 -18.23
N LEU A 813 -49.51 8.38 -19.32
CA LEU A 813 -49.67 9.80 -19.58
C LEU A 813 -50.95 10.04 -20.36
N GLN A 814 -51.81 10.89 -19.82
CA GLN A 814 -52.99 11.39 -20.51
C GLN A 814 -52.78 12.87 -20.85
N TYR A 815 -53.04 13.22 -22.10
CA TYR A 815 -53.00 14.60 -22.58
C TYR A 815 -54.43 15.03 -22.94
N THR A 816 -54.84 16.21 -22.46
CA THR A 816 -56.11 16.83 -22.87
C THR A 816 -55.80 17.91 -23.89
N ALA A 817 -56.22 17.73 -25.14
CA ALA A 817 -56.04 18.74 -26.18
C ALA A 817 -56.77 20.04 -25.81
N ALA A 818 -56.14 21.19 -26.08
CA ALA A 818 -56.84 22.47 -26.02
C ALA A 818 -57.93 22.49 -27.11
N GLN A 819 -59.11 23.01 -26.79
CA GLN A 819 -60.03 23.49 -27.82
C GLN A 819 -59.37 24.71 -28.47
N GLN A 820 -58.91 24.52 -29.72
CA GLN A 820 -58.23 25.45 -30.64
C GLN A 820 -57.76 26.80 -30.08
#